data_AF-A0A932Z5H8-F1
#
_entry.id   AF-A0A932Z5H8-F1
#
_cell.length_a   1.000
_cell.length_b   1.000
_cell.length_c   1.000
_cell.angle_alpha   90.00
_cell.angle_beta   90.00
_cell.angle_gamma   90.00
#
_symmetry.space_group_name_H-M   'P 1'
#
loop_
_entity.id
_entity.type
_entity.pdbx_description
1 polymer ?
#
loop_
_entity_poly.entity_id
_entity_poly.type
_entity_poly.pdbx_seq_one_letter_code
_entity_poly.pdbx_strand_id
1 'polypeptide(L)'
;MTSPTPSALLRLAPNQLHPVAAAYRGLVYPGEVVWADHWEAAWGAPLAGKGFFRVVFLRSHVPVEASELQDARIVVGIPPRTPGRRERERELQYQALREALARYGVPGPETALLESHRELYASGTLVARMGTSLAPSGVFGEPSPQAWVTRIAEAALGWSYPRLPVGGWPASRPLDAEEVQLLLRGAIGEEQGPEVVAAMKTYGPGLGLSTTQEPATFDPRGCAVFELLRNDLAQRGGVWPCTELYHRMAHGHGLPHPLVTLYLLAFLLRGEPPTELHLRPGHRLGQADGTAYLGRVLLAETVRGLRFPSALDQEAELLRNVSPVSWNTASLYFWPLDPAFAPREEADRQVRADQLMASLRRLHAEVRDVQRALHRLAETLGQPPPEEASALLDQFRHLGQAAAPEAALRVARRLFGSPGGLGQAIARYRGLRELAERADAVAQAFRYLQGAFVPEGLGQLLLQRQALEAVLNLRELTAASFSFSAYTALWERFLDTYQAAYRQHHAAHAEEVAALQARLRDALPEAEALEKLNGLAALGEAAEAKAPAELRRLLAALAPCATAPGDLPLQEHPVCPACGLRLGEQPPTGEGEAVLRRVERGLREQNHRLSLRVVHRILEGQADARVRRFLQIVQASDLSGLAGVLDDQLLGFLGELLRAG
;
A
#
# COMPACT_ATOMS: atom_id res chain seq x y z
N MET A 1 14.51 -38.20 -3.68
CA MET A 1 14.51 -39.60 -3.16
C MET A 1 15.86 -40.17 -3.54
N THR A 2 16.71 -40.44 -2.56
CA THR A 2 18.04 -41.02 -2.80
C THR A 2 17.87 -42.41 -3.39
N SER A 3 18.38 -42.62 -4.61
CA SER A 3 18.44 -43.95 -5.21
C SER A 3 19.08 -44.92 -4.21
N PRO A 4 18.49 -46.10 -3.99
CA PRO A 4 19.08 -47.10 -3.11
C PRO A 4 20.53 -47.34 -3.54
N THR A 5 21.45 -47.42 -2.56
CA THR A 5 22.83 -47.87 -2.84
C THR A 5 22.77 -49.19 -3.62
N PRO A 6 23.74 -49.49 -4.51
CA PRO A 6 23.71 -50.68 -5.38
C PRO A 6 23.36 -51.99 -4.64
N SER A 7 23.78 -52.08 -3.38
CA SER A 7 23.55 -53.12 -2.37
C SER A 7 22.12 -53.27 -1.85
N ALA A 8 21.37 -52.18 -1.77
CA ALA A 8 20.10 -52.13 -1.06
C ALA A 8 18.97 -52.85 -1.80
N LEU A 9 19.06 -52.97 -3.14
CA LEU A 9 18.08 -53.72 -3.94
C LEU A 9 18.07 -55.22 -3.66
N LEU A 10 19.18 -55.79 -3.20
CA LEU A 10 19.26 -57.22 -2.81
C LEU A 10 18.65 -57.49 -1.44
N ARG A 11 18.45 -56.44 -0.64
CA ARG A 11 17.96 -56.50 0.75
C ARG A 11 16.45 -56.24 0.85
N LEU A 12 15.80 -55.97 -0.27
CA LEU A 12 14.38 -55.64 -0.32
C LEU A 12 13.51 -56.80 0.19
N ALA A 13 12.46 -56.43 0.91
CA ALA A 13 11.45 -57.37 1.35
C ALA A 13 10.71 -57.97 0.12
N PRO A 14 10.46 -59.29 0.09
CA PRO A 14 9.71 -59.91 -0.99
C PRO A 14 8.28 -59.41 -1.08
N ASN A 15 7.69 -59.54 -2.28
CA ASN A 15 6.27 -59.25 -2.57
C ASN A 15 5.84 -57.84 -2.17
N GLN A 16 6.78 -56.89 -2.16
CA GLN A 16 6.52 -55.48 -1.88
C GLN A 16 7.06 -54.61 -3.01
N LEU A 17 6.35 -53.52 -3.30
CA LEU A 17 6.77 -52.51 -4.25
C LEU A 17 7.82 -51.61 -3.59
N HIS A 18 8.99 -51.54 -4.20
CA HIS A 18 10.07 -50.67 -3.75
C HIS A 18 10.32 -49.57 -4.79
N PRO A 19 10.34 -48.30 -4.37
CA PRO A 19 10.55 -47.19 -5.28
C PRO A 19 11.99 -47.16 -5.79
N VAL A 20 12.15 -46.99 -7.10
CA VAL A 20 13.42 -46.84 -7.78
C VAL A 20 13.35 -45.68 -8.77
N ALA A 21 14.49 -45.25 -9.30
CA ALA A 21 14.56 -44.28 -10.37
C ALA A 21 15.54 -44.74 -11.45
N ALA A 22 15.26 -44.40 -12.70
CA ALA A 22 16.12 -44.63 -13.85
C ALA A 22 16.15 -43.38 -14.74
N ALA A 23 17.30 -43.08 -15.33
CA ALA A 23 17.42 -42.00 -16.30
C ALA A 23 17.12 -42.54 -17.70
N TYR A 24 16.30 -41.83 -18.48
CA TYR A 24 16.07 -42.14 -19.89
C TYR A 24 16.05 -40.84 -20.69
N ARG A 25 16.90 -40.75 -21.72
CA ARG A 25 17.08 -39.55 -22.57
C ARG A 25 17.23 -38.23 -21.78
N GLY A 26 17.96 -38.29 -20.67
CA GLY A 26 18.25 -37.13 -19.85
C GLY A 26 17.14 -36.73 -18.87
N LEU A 27 16.05 -37.49 -18.75
CA LEU A 27 15.03 -37.30 -17.70
C LEU A 27 15.11 -38.42 -16.67
N VAL A 28 14.94 -38.08 -15.39
CA VAL A 28 14.83 -39.08 -14.32
C VAL A 28 13.37 -39.51 -14.16
N TYR A 29 13.13 -40.81 -14.31
CA TYR A 29 11.82 -41.43 -14.17
C TYR A 29 11.73 -42.24 -12.87
N PRO A 30 10.74 -41.97 -12.01
CA PRO A 30 10.42 -42.85 -10.91
C PRO A 30 9.77 -44.13 -11.42
N GLY A 31 10.07 -45.26 -10.80
CA GLY A 31 9.49 -46.56 -11.10
C GLY A 31 9.47 -47.44 -9.86
N GLU A 32 9.11 -48.70 -10.06
CA GLU A 32 8.92 -49.66 -9.00
C GLU A 32 9.69 -50.95 -9.31
N VAL A 33 10.28 -51.56 -8.29
CA VAL A 33 10.86 -52.90 -8.39
C VAL A 33 10.23 -53.82 -7.35
N VAL A 34 9.94 -55.06 -7.76
CA VAL A 34 9.42 -56.11 -6.88
C VAL A 34 10.27 -57.35 -7.03
N TRP A 35 10.67 -57.94 -5.91
CA TRP A 35 11.17 -59.31 -5.86
C TRP A 35 10.03 -60.20 -5.38
N ALA A 36 9.36 -60.89 -6.29
CA ALA A 36 8.17 -61.66 -5.97
C ALA A 36 8.49 -63.15 -5.84
N ASP A 37 7.93 -63.80 -4.82
CA ASP A 37 8.08 -65.24 -4.63
C ASP A 37 7.16 -66.03 -5.59
N HIS A 38 6.03 -65.43 -5.97
CA HIS A 38 5.08 -65.95 -6.95
C HIS A 38 4.50 -64.82 -7.82
N TRP A 39 3.91 -65.18 -8.96
CA TRP A 39 3.23 -64.22 -9.84
C TRP A 39 1.84 -63.88 -9.29
N GLU A 40 1.52 -62.59 -9.29
CA GLU A 40 0.19 -62.07 -8.96
C GLU A 40 -0.25 -61.12 -10.08
N ALA A 41 -1.53 -61.19 -10.47
CA ALA A 41 -2.08 -60.35 -11.53
C ALA A 41 -1.94 -58.84 -11.25
N ALA A 42 -1.86 -58.45 -9.97
CA ALA A 42 -1.63 -57.07 -9.55
C ALA A 42 -0.28 -56.51 -10.06
N TRP A 43 0.74 -57.36 -10.21
CA TRP A 43 2.05 -56.95 -10.71
C TRP A 43 2.04 -56.59 -12.19
N GLY A 44 1.16 -57.23 -12.97
CA GLY A 44 0.93 -56.92 -14.39
C GLY A 44 -0.11 -55.83 -14.65
N ALA A 45 -0.76 -55.27 -13.62
CA ALA A 45 -1.78 -54.23 -13.76
C ALA A 45 -1.20 -52.90 -14.27
N PRO A 46 -2.00 -52.04 -14.94
CA PRO A 46 -1.53 -50.77 -15.50
C PRO A 46 -0.86 -49.87 -14.46
N LEU A 47 0.21 -49.18 -14.87
CA LEU A 47 0.87 -48.23 -13.99
C LEU A 47 -0.05 -47.02 -13.77
N ALA A 48 -0.26 -46.66 -12.52
CA ALA A 48 -1.04 -45.51 -12.10
C ALA A 48 -0.22 -44.60 -11.18
N GLY A 49 -0.62 -43.33 -11.10
CA GLY A 49 0.05 -42.36 -10.24
C GLY A 49 1.41 -41.92 -10.80
N LYS A 50 2.44 -41.89 -9.95
CA LYS A 50 3.73 -41.27 -10.31
C LYS A 50 4.72 -42.24 -10.98
N GLY A 51 4.48 -43.55 -10.96
CA GLY A 51 5.42 -44.56 -11.48
C GLY A 51 5.39 -44.70 -13.01
N PHE A 52 6.55 -44.79 -13.65
CA PHE A 52 6.69 -44.87 -15.11
C PHE A 52 7.11 -46.23 -15.63
N PHE A 53 7.68 -47.08 -14.79
CA PHE A 53 8.02 -48.46 -15.15
C PHE A 53 7.89 -49.35 -13.91
N ARG A 54 7.71 -50.64 -14.14
CA ARG A 54 7.80 -51.65 -13.08
C ARG A 54 8.65 -52.82 -13.53
N VAL A 55 9.61 -53.21 -12.69
CA VAL A 55 10.44 -54.39 -12.89
C VAL A 55 10.09 -55.43 -11.84
N VAL A 56 9.70 -56.62 -12.29
CA VAL A 56 9.33 -57.73 -11.41
C VAL A 56 10.34 -58.85 -11.59
N PHE A 57 11.06 -59.22 -10.55
CA PHE A 57 11.94 -60.39 -10.55
C PHE A 57 11.26 -61.52 -9.80
N LEU A 58 10.93 -62.61 -10.48
CA LEU A 58 10.35 -63.80 -9.87
C LEU A 58 11.46 -64.67 -9.27
N ARG A 59 11.29 -65.13 -8.03
CA ARG A 59 12.30 -66.00 -7.39
C ARG A 59 12.24 -67.45 -7.83
N SER A 60 11.06 -67.90 -8.25
CA SER A 60 10.82 -69.25 -8.76
C SER A 60 10.42 -69.17 -10.22
N HIS A 61 10.65 -70.25 -10.97
CA HIS A 61 10.18 -70.31 -12.35
C HIS A 61 8.64 -70.46 -12.35
N VAL A 62 7.94 -69.39 -12.70
CA VAL A 62 6.51 -69.40 -13.03
C VAL A 62 6.37 -68.82 -14.44
N PRO A 63 5.74 -69.54 -15.39
CA PRO A 63 5.49 -68.98 -16.72
C PRO A 63 4.52 -67.79 -16.59
N VAL A 64 4.89 -66.66 -17.19
CA VAL A 64 4.04 -65.47 -17.29
C VAL A 64 3.91 -65.14 -18.77
N GLU A 65 2.68 -65.09 -19.26
CA GLU A 65 2.39 -64.75 -20.66
C GLU A 65 2.39 -63.23 -20.87
N ALA A 66 2.82 -62.78 -22.05
CA ALA A 66 2.86 -61.34 -22.36
C ALA A 66 1.46 -60.68 -22.30
N SER A 67 0.38 -61.45 -22.51
CA SER A 67 -1.01 -60.98 -22.38
C SER A 67 -1.43 -60.68 -20.94
N GLU A 68 -0.73 -61.23 -19.95
CA GLU A 68 -0.98 -60.94 -18.53
C GLU A 68 -0.43 -59.56 -18.12
N LEU A 69 0.45 -58.98 -18.95
CA LEU A 69 1.00 -57.65 -18.76
C LEU A 69 0.07 -56.63 -19.42
N GLN A 70 -0.61 -55.82 -18.63
CA GLN A 70 -1.56 -54.82 -19.11
C GLN A 70 -0.89 -53.52 -19.54
N ASP A 71 0.43 -53.38 -19.37
CA ASP A 71 1.19 -52.16 -19.66
C ASP A 71 2.56 -52.51 -20.27
N ALA A 72 2.94 -51.79 -21.33
CA ALA A 72 4.20 -52.01 -22.05
C ALA A 72 5.44 -51.62 -21.23
N ARG A 73 5.24 -50.88 -20.13
CA ARG A 73 6.29 -50.39 -19.24
C ARG A 73 6.61 -51.35 -18.09
N ILE A 74 6.01 -52.54 -18.11
CA ILE A 74 6.22 -53.59 -17.11
C ILE A 74 7.05 -54.70 -17.73
N VAL A 75 8.12 -55.09 -17.03
CA VAL A 75 9.01 -56.17 -17.46
C VAL A 75 9.19 -57.16 -16.31
N VAL A 76 9.05 -58.45 -16.65
CA VAL A 76 9.17 -59.55 -15.69
C VAL A 76 10.41 -60.38 -16.01
N GLY A 77 11.32 -60.51 -15.05
CA GLY A 77 12.45 -61.42 -15.09
C GLY A 77 12.09 -62.75 -14.45
N ILE A 78 12.10 -63.81 -15.25
CA ILE A 78 11.77 -65.18 -14.86
C ILE A 78 13.05 -66.01 -14.86
N PRO A 79 13.42 -66.67 -13.76
CA PRO A 79 14.60 -67.53 -13.71
C PRO A 79 14.35 -68.79 -14.57
N PRO A 80 15.40 -69.50 -15.01
CA PRO A 80 15.24 -70.73 -15.81
C PRO A 80 14.54 -71.83 -15.01
N ARG A 81 13.91 -72.78 -15.72
CA ARG A 81 13.42 -74.02 -15.10
C ARG A 81 14.59 -74.83 -14.55
N THR A 82 14.68 -74.98 -13.23
CA THR A 82 15.65 -75.88 -12.58
C THR A 82 14.99 -77.17 -12.09
N PRO A 83 15.68 -78.33 -12.14
CA PRO A 83 15.19 -79.56 -11.51
C PRO A 83 15.09 -79.41 -9.98
N GLY A 84 14.00 -79.90 -9.38
CA GLY A 84 13.62 -79.60 -7.98
C GLY A 84 14.67 -79.89 -6.88
N ARG A 85 15.67 -80.76 -7.11
CA ARG A 85 16.78 -80.97 -6.17
C ARG A 85 17.78 -79.80 -6.17
N ARG A 86 18.18 -79.34 -7.37
CA ARG A 86 19.10 -78.20 -7.53
C ARG A 86 18.43 -76.88 -7.14
N GLU A 87 17.12 -76.78 -7.34
CA GLU A 87 16.30 -75.65 -6.90
C GLU A 87 16.29 -75.55 -5.37
N ARG A 88 15.99 -76.64 -4.65
CA ARG A 88 16.02 -76.67 -3.17
C ARG A 88 17.41 -76.42 -2.58
N GLU A 89 18.46 -77.00 -3.17
CA GLU A 89 19.86 -76.76 -2.73
C GLU A 89 20.24 -75.28 -2.89
N ARG A 90 19.86 -74.65 -4.01
CA ARG A 90 20.05 -73.22 -4.23
C ARG A 90 19.20 -72.40 -3.27
N GLU A 91 17.93 -72.70 -3.10
CA GLU A 91 17.01 -71.97 -2.22
C GLU A 91 17.51 -71.95 -0.76
N LEU A 92 18.01 -73.08 -0.26
CA LEU A 92 18.65 -73.17 1.06
C LEU A 92 19.92 -72.31 1.15
N GLN A 93 20.77 -72.33 0.12
CA GLN A 93 21.97 -71.48 0.05
C GLN A 93 21.59 -69.99 0.02
N TYR A 94 20.57 -69.63 -0.77
CA TYR A 94 20.02 -68.29 -0.88
C TYR A 94 19.48 -67.79 0.47
N GLN A 95 18.71 -68.62 1.17
CA GLN A 95 18.13 -68.29 2.46
C GLN A 95 19.25 -68.10 3.51
N ALA A 96 20.26 -68.96 3.52
CA ALA A 96 21.43 -68.82 4.38
C ALA A 96 22.25 -67.54 4.08
N LEU A 97 22.47 -67.22 2.81
CA LEU A 97 23.15 -65.99 2.38
C LEU A 97 22.39 -64.73 2.81
N ARG A 98 21.05 -64.73 2.67
CA ARG A 98 20.21 -63.61 3.11
C ARG A 98 20.15 -63.47 4.62
N GLU A 99 20.04 -64.56 5.37
CA GLU A 99 20.10 -64.53 6.83
C GLU A 99 21.46 -64.01 7.32
N ALA A 100 22.55 -64.43 6.68
CA ALA A 100 23.88 -63.92 6.98
C ALA A 100 24.02 -62.43 6.64
N LEU A 101 23.48 -61.99 5.49
CA LEU A 101 23.44 -60.58 5.11
C LEU A 101 22.63 -59.73 6.10
N ALA A 102 21.48 -60.24 6.56
CA ALA A 102 20.61 -59.57 7.51
C ALA A 102 21.20 -59.51 8.93
N ARG A 103 21.90 -60.55 9.37
CA ARG A 103 22.52 -60.62 10.72
C ARG A 103 23.86 -59.88 10.81
N TYR A 104 24.71 -59.95 9.79
CA TYR A 104 26.11 -59.52 9.90
C TYR A 104 26.46 -58.28 9.06
N GLY A 105 25.65 -57.90 8.06
CA GLY A 105 25.81 -56.65 7.31
C GLY A 105 27.13 -56.47 6.54
N VAL A 106 27.98 -57.49 6.47
CA VAL A 106 29.32 -57.44 5.86
C VAL A 106 29.32 -57.77 4.35
N PRO A 107 30.32 -57.29 3.57
CA PRO A 107 30.33 -57.40 2.10
C PRO A 107 30.40 -58.83 1.50
N GLY A 108 30.92 -59.82 2.23
CA GLY A 108 31.13 -61.18 1.71
C GLY A 108 29.84 -61.88 1.25
N PRO A 109 28.83 -62.06 2.13
CA PRO A 109 27.52 -62.60 1.76
C PRO A 109 26.80 -61.81 0.67
N GLU A 110 27.05 -60.50 0.57
CA GLU A 110 26.42 -59.64 -0.43
C GLU A 110 26.95 -59.91 -1.84
N THR A 111 28.28 -59.98 -1.98
CA THR A 111 28.92 -60.29 -3.27
C THR A 111 28.55 -61.68 -3.78
N ALA A 112 28.49 -62.68 -2.90
CA ALA A 112 28.06 -64.03 -3.25
C ALA A 112 26.57 -64.08 -3.66
N LEU A 113 25.70 -63.33 -2.96
CA LEU A 113 24.28 -63.22 -3.31
C LEU A 113 24.08 -62.53 -4.66
N LEU A 114 24.86 -61.48 -4.94
CA LEU A 114 24.83 -60.76 -6.21
C LEU A 114 25.21 -61.67 -7.38
N GLU A 115 26.35 -62.38 -7.29
CA GLU A 115 26.79 -63.28 -8.35
C GLU A 115 25.79 -64.42 -8.56
N SER A 116 25.22 -64.96 -7.47
CA SER A 116 24.19 -65.99 -7.55
C SER A 116 22.95 -65.50 -8.31
N HIS A 117 22.44 -64.29 -8.02
CA HIS A 117 21.33 -63.70 -8.78
C HIS A 117 21.74 -63.46 -10.23
N ARG A 118 22.97 -62.99 -10.47
CA ARG A 118 23.49 -62.73 -11.80
C ARG A 118 23.42 -63.97 -12.68
N GLU A 119 23.98 -65.07 -12.22
CA GLU A 119 23.96 -66.36 -12.91
C GLU A 119 22.54 -66.90 -13.11
N LEU A 120 21.69 -66.76 -12.08
CA LEU A 120 20.32 -67.24 -12.11
C LEU A 120 19.52 -66.56 -13.22
N TYR A 121 19.49 -65.22 -13.27
CA TYR A 121 18.65 -64.51 -14.22
C TYR A 121 19.30 -64.34 -15.60
N ALA A 122 20.64 -64.38 -15.71
CA ALA A 122 21.33 -64.35 -17.02
C ALA A 122 20.95 -65.54 -17.92
N SER A 123 20.59 -66.68 -17.32
CA SER A 123 20.10 -67.88 -17.99
C SER A 123 18.57 -67.99 -18.04
N GLY A 124 17.87 -66.98 -17.52
CA GLY A 124 16.41 -66.90 -17.47
C GLY A 124 15.78 -66.29 -18.72
N THR A 125 14.57 -65.78 -18.57
CA THR A 125 13.80 -65.09 -19.63
C THR A 125 13.28 -63.75 -19.11
N LEU A 126 13.27 -62.73 -19.98
CA LEU A 126 12.58 -61.47 -19.72
C LEU A 126 11.29 -61.46 -20.53
N VAL A 127 10.18 -61.07 -19.91
CA VAL A 127 8.87 -60.98 -20.54
C VAL A 127 8.38 -59.54 -20.47
N ALA A 128 7.89 -59.01 -21.58
CA ALA A 128 7.28 -57.70 -21.70
C ALA A 128 6.08 -57.77 -22.66
N ARG A 129 5.09 -56.89 -22.49
CA ARG A 129 3.83 -56.93 -23.26
C ARG A 129 4.04 -56.88 -24.78
N MET A 130 4.97 -56.05 -25.25
CA MET A 130 5.27 -55.86 -26.67
C MET A 130 6.30 -56.86 -27.21
N GLY A 131 6.64 -57.89 -26.44
CA GLY A 131 7.87 -58.65 -26.61
C GLY A 131 9.08 -57.85 -26.13
N THR A 132 10.22 -58.53 -25.98
CA THR A 132 11.46 -57.88 -25.55
C THR A 132 12.59 -58.17 -26.54
N SER A 133 13.37 -57.14 -26.84
CA SER A 133 14.67 -57.28 -27.52
C SER A 133 15.84 -57.41 -26.54
N LEU A 134 15.58 -57.37 -25.23
CA LEU A 134 16.62 -57.48 -24.21
C LEU A 134 17.05 -58.94 -24.05
N ALA A 135 18.31 -59.22 -24.35
CA ALA A 135 18.95 -60.46 -23.97
C ALA A 135 19.21 -60.46 -22.45
N PRO A 136 18.73 -61.46 -21.68
CA PRO A 136 18.96 -61.53 -20.23
C PRO A 136 20.45 -61.47 -19.88
N SER A 137 21.32 -62.17 -20.60
CA SER A 137 22.78 -62.12 -20.41
C SER A 137 23.38 -60.72 -20.55
N GLY A 138 22.84 -59.88 -21.44
CA GLY A 138 23.27 -58.49 -21.61
C GLY A 138 22.77 -57.55 -20.52
N VAL A 139 21.64 -57.87 -19.89
CA VAL A 139 21.10 -57.11 -18.74
C VAL A 139 21.82 -57.48 -17.47
N PHE A 140 21.89 -58.78 -17.15
CA PHE A 140 22.51 -59.27 -15.94
C PHE A 140 24.03 -59.27 -16.02
N GLY A 141 24.64 -59.01 -17.18
CA GLY A 141 26.08 -58.74 -17.30
C GLY A 141 26.54 -57.44 -16.63
N GLU A 142 25.61 -56.51 -16.34
CA GLU A 142 25.93 -55.25 -15.65
C GLU A 142 26.38 -55.48 -14.20
N PRO A 143 27.21 -54.58 -13.63
CA PRO A 143 27.91 -54.82 -12.37
C PRO A 143 27.03 -54.75 -11.11
N SER A 144 25.76 -54.34 -11.21
CA SER A 144 24.89 -54.21 -10.04
C SER A 144 23.40 -54.38 -10.35
N PRO A 145 22.56 -54.72 -9.35
CA PRO A 145 21.12 -54.83 -9.53
C PRO A 145 20.46 -53.50 -9.94
N GLN A 146 21.01 -52.38 -9.48
CA GLN A 146 20.53 -51.06 -9.89
C GLN A 146 20.79 -50.84 -11.39
N ALA A 147 21.92 -51.32 -11.92
CA ALA A 147 22.21 -51.27 -13.34
C ALA A 147 21.30 -52.21 -14.15
N TRP A 148 20.95 -53.40 -13.62
CA TRP A 148 19.94 -54.28 -14.23
C TRP A 148 18.60 -53.59 -14.38
N VAL A 149 18.09 -53.01 -13.27
CA VAL A 149 16.83 -52.27 -13.24
C VAL A 149 16.88 -51.08 -14.18
N THR A 150 17.99 -50.33 -14.21
CA THR A 150 18.16 -49.18 -15.09
C THR A 150 18.09 -49.59 -16.56
N ARG A 151 18.80 -50.64 -16.96
CA ARG A 151 18.81 -51.13 -18.34
C ARG A 151 17.45 -51.67 -18.80
N ILE A 152 16.74 -52.35 -17.90
CA ILE A 152 15.36 -52.80 -18.15
C ILE A 152 14.42 -51.60 -18.28
N ALA A 153 14.51 -50.64 -17.37
CA ALA A 153 13.69 -49.45 -17.36
C ALA A 153 13.90 -48.61 -18.63
N GLU A 154 15.15 -48.40 -19.05
CA GLU A 154 15.49 -47.70 -20.29
C GLU A 154 14.83 -48.33 -21.52
N ALA A 155 14.84 -49.66 -21.62
CA ALA A 155 14.17 -50.36 -22.72
C ALA A 155 12.64 -50.20 -22.66
N ALA A 156 12.06 -50.40 -21.48
CA ALA A 156 10.61 -50.26 -21.26
C ALA A 156 10.10 -48.86 -21.57
N LEU A 157 10.85 -47.84 -21.14
CA LEU A 157 10.61 -46.43 -21.46
C LEU A 157 10.86 -46.14 -22.94
N GLY A 158 11.86 -46.78 -23.56
CA GLY A 158 12.16 -46.67 -24.99
C GLY A 158 11.04 -47.17 -25.90
N TRP A 159 10.40 -48.28 -25.53
CA TRP A 159 9.25 -48.81 -26.27
C TRP A 159 8.02 -47.91 -26.15
N SER A 160 7.82 -47.29 -24.98
CA SER A 160 6.63 -46.50 -24.69
C SER A 160 6.77 -45.04 -25.10
N TYR A 161 8.00 -44.51 -25.08
CA TYR A 161 8.33 -43.11 -25.39
C TYR A 161 9.50 -43.03 -26.38
N PRO A 162 9.31 -43.51 -27.63
CA PRO A 162 10.36 -43.48 -28.66
C PRO A 162 10.76 -42.06 -29.08
N ARG A 163 9.88 -41.08 -28.84
CA ARG A 163 10.13 -39.65 -29.01
C ARG A 163 9.58 -38.90 -27.81
N LEU A 164 10.40 -38.04 -27.23
CA LEU A 164 10.01 -37.13 -26.16
C LEU A 164 9.83 -35.72 -26.77
N PRO A 165 8.88 -34.91 -26.26
CA PRO A 165 8.69 -33.54 -26.72
C PRO A 165 9.78 -32.57 -26.22
N VAL A 166 10.74 -33.08 -25.45
CA VAL A 166 11.84 -32.34 -24.82
C VAL A 166 13.15 -33.10 -24.99
N GLY A 167 14.28 -32.40 -24.98
CA GLY A 167 15.61 -33.02 -25.03
C GLY A 167 16.72 -32.02 -25.32
N GLY A 168 17.92 -32.51 -25.64
CA GLY A 168 19.02 -31.65 -26.11
C GLY A 168 19.97 -31.12 -25.03
N TRP A 169 19.89 -31.62 -23.80
CA TRP A 169 20.89 -31.39 -22.74
C TRP A 169 21.79 -32.63 -22.53
N PRO A 170 22.95 -32.48 -21.87
CA PRO A 170 23.90 -33.58 -21.70
C PRO A 170 23.32 -34.75 -20.89
N ALA A 171 23.48 -35.98 -21.41
CA ALA A 171 23.03 -37.20 -20.72
C ALA A 171 23.74 -37.44 -19.38
N SER A 172 24.95 -36.90 -19.20
CA SER A 172 25.72 -36.96 -17.95
C SER A 172 25.09 -36.15 -16.82
N ARG A 173 24.11 -35.30 -17.11
CA ARG A 173 23.42 -34.46 -16.13
C ARG A 173 21.90 -34.58 -16.33
N PRO A 174 21.29 -35.70 -15.90
CA PRO A 174 19.87 -35.91 -16.09
C PRO A 174 19.05 -34.93 -15.24
N LEU A 175 17.92 -34.49 -15.78
CA LEU A 175 16.99 -33.59 -15.12
C LEU A 175 16.14 -34.36 -14.11
N ASP A 176 16.33 -34.05 -12.83
CA ASP A 176 15.57 -34.63 -11.73
C ASP A 176 14.57 -33.62 -11.12
N ALA A 177 13.94 -34.00 -10.02
CA ALA A 177 12.94 -33.16 -9.36
C ALA A 177 13.54 -31.88 -8.74
N GLU A 178 14.81 -31.89 -8.31
CA GLU A 178 15.46 -30.74 -7.68
C GLU A 178 15.84 -29.70 -8.74
N GLU A 179 16.39 -30.14 -9.86
CA GLU A 179 16.67 -29.27 -11.01
C GLU A 179 15.38 -28.67 -11.58
N VAL A 180 14.27 -29.41 -11.59
CA VAL A 180 12.95 -28.86 -11.94
C VAL A 180 12.51 -27.74 -10.97
N GLN A 181 12.82 -27.83 -9.68
CA GLN A 181 12.53 -26.75 -8.73
C GLN A 181 13.39 -25.50 -8.98
N LEU A 182 14.65 -25.66 -9.40
CA LEU A 182 15.49 -24.55 -9.85
C LEU A 182 14.91 -23.89 -11.11
N LEU A 183 14.44 -24.69 -12.07
CA LEU A 183 13.80 -24.19 -13.29
C LEU A 183 12.47 -23.48 -13.00
N LEU A 184 11.64 -23.98 -12.07
CA LEU A 184 10.43 -23.29 -11.63
C LEU A 184 10.76 -21.88 -11.10
N ARG A 185 11.80 -21.77 -10.27
CA ARG A 185 12.28 -20.48 -9.75
C ARG A 185 12.78 -19.54 -10.84
N GLY A 186 13.56 -20.04 -11.80
CA GLY A 186 14.13 -19.21 -12.87
C GLY A 186 13.15 -18.84 -13.98
N ALA A 187 12.20 -19.72 -14.30
CA ALA A 187 11.21 -19.49 -15.36
C ALA A 187 10.02 -18.65 -14.89
N ILE A 188 9.63 -18.78 -13.61
CA ILE A 188 8.38 -18.22 -13.09
C ILE A 188 8.61 -17.25 -11.92
N GLY A 189 9.60 -17.52 -11.07
CA GLY A 189 9.93 -16.69 -9.92
C GLY A 189 10.81 -15.50 -10.28
N GLU A 190 11.07 -14.63 -9.30
CA GLU A 190 11.97 -13.48 -9.45
C GLU A 190 13.41 -13.80 -8.99
N GLU A 191 13.68 -15.04 -8.59
CA GLU A 191 14.98 -15.47 -8.05
C GLU A 191 16.02 -15.68 -9.16
N GLN A 192 17.16 -14.98 -9.07
CA GLN A 192 18.23 -14.96 -10.08
C GLN A 192 19.56 -15.55 -9.53
N GLY A 193 19.47 -16.50 -8.60
CA GLY A 193 20.65 -17.13 -8.00
C GLY A 193 21.57 -17.84 -9.03
N PRO A 194 22.87 -18.00 -8.76
CA PRO A 194 23.81 -18.59 -9.71
C PRO A 194 23.43 -20.03 -10.13
N GLU A 195 22.86 -20.82 -9.20
CA GLU A 195 22.36 -22.17 -9.48
C GLU A 195 21.13 -22.16 -10.40
N VAL A 196 20.20 -21.21 -10.19
CA VAL A 196 19.00 -21.04 -11.03
C VAL A 196 19.40 -20.65 -12.45
N VAL A 197 20.32 -19.69 -12.59
CA VAL A 197 20.84 -19.28 -13.90
C VAL A 197 21.57 -20.43 -14.59
N ALA A 198 22.35 -21.23 -13.86
CA ALA A 198 23.03 -22.40 -14.40
C ALA A 198 22.04 -23.48 -14.88
N ALA A 199 20.98 -23.74 -14.11
CA ALA A 199 19.92 -24.68 -14.48
C ALA A 199 19.18 -24.20 -15.74
N MET A 200 18.77 -22.93 -15.80
CA MET A 200 18.14 -22.33 -16.98
C MET A 200 19.03 -22.44 -18.22
N LYS A 201 20.33 -22.13 -18.09
CA LYS A 201 21.28 -22.26 -19.20
C LYS A 201 21.45 -23.70 -19.70
N THR A 202 21.42 -24.67 -18.78
CA THR A 202 21.67 -26.08 -19.08
C THR A 202 20.45 -26.74 -19.71
N TYR A 203 19.25 -26.50 -19.17
CA TYR A 203 18.05 -27.25 -19.54
C TYR A 203 17.02 -26.41 -20.29
N GLY A 204 17.00 -25.09 -20.10
CA GLY A 204 15.97 -24.18 -20.63
C GLY A 204 15.75 -24.29 -22.14
N PRO A 205 16.80 -24.25 -22.99
CA PRO A 205 16.63 -24.37 -24.44
C PRO A 205 16.05 -25.72 -24.85
N GLY A 206 16.51 -26.80 -24.21
CA GLY A 206 16.07 -28.16 -24.51
C GLY A 206 14.65 -28.49 -24.04
N LEU A 207 14.18 -27.77 -23.01
CA LEU A 207 12.80 -27.79 -22.54
C LEU A 207 11.89 -26.82 -23.32
N GLY A 208 12.47 -26.01 -24.22
CA GLY A 208 11.74 -24.96 -24.93
C GLY A 208 11.21 -23.86 -23.99
N LEU A 209 11.85 -23.66 -22.83
CA LEU A 209 11.52 -22.59 -21.88
C LEU A 209 12.33 -21.31 -22.13
N SER A 210 13.41 -21.41 -22.90
CA SER A 210 14.29 -20.32 -23.32
C SER A 210 14.84 -20.59 -24.73
N THR A 211 15.57 -19.64 -25.30
CA THR A 211 16.21 -19.79 -26.61
C THR A 211 17.69 -20.13 -26.48
N THR A 212 18.32 -20.64 -27.54
CA THR A 212 19.79 -20.88 -27.54
C THR A 212 20.59 -19.59 -27.49
N GLN A 213 20.01 -18.47 -27.92
CA GLN A 213 20.65 -17.14 -27.87
C GLN A 213 20.54 -16.53 -26.47
N GLU A 214 19.40 -16.70 -25.80
CA GLU A 214 19.15 -16.21 -24.46
C GLU A 214 18.76 -17.36 -23.50
N PRO A 215 19.69 -18.27 -23.19
CA PRO A 215 19.36 -19.52 -22.51
C PRO A 215 18.97 -19.32 -21.04
N ALA A 216 19.33 -18.18 -20.43
CA ALA A 216 18.95 -17.83 -19.05
C ALA A 216 17.60 -17.09 -18.95
N THR A 217 17.05 -16.61 -20.05
CA THR A 217 15.83 -15.79 -20.06
C THR A 217 14.62 -16.67 -20.39
N PHE A 218 13.55 -16.56 -19.61
CA PHE A 218 12.30 -17.27 -19.90
C PHE A 218 11.65 -16.73 -21.18
N ASP A 219 11.60 -17.56 -22.21
CA ASP A 219 11.00 -17.29 -23.51
C ASP A 219 10.48 -18.60 -24.14
N PRO A 220 9.23 -19.00 -23.85
CA PRO A 220 8.70 -20.31 -24.25
C PRO A 220 8.04 -20.32 -25.65
N ARG A 221 8.37 -19.37 -26.54
CA ARG A 221 7.70 -19.23 -27.86
C ARG A 221 7.78 -20.49 -28.74
N GLY A 222 8.85 -21.27 -28.61
CA GLY A 222 9.08 -22.51 -29.36
C GLY A 222 8.73 -23.80 -28.58
N CYS A 223 8.00 -23.70 -27.47
CA CYS A 223 7.77 -24.85 -26.59
C CYS A 223 6.81 -25.88 -27.20
N ALA A 224 7.33 -27.05 -27.58
CA ALA A 224 6.51 -28.14 -28.12
C ALA A 224 5.44 -28.64 -27.12
N VAL A 225 5.72 -28.59 -25.81
CA VAL A 225 4.77 -29.00 -24.77
C VAL A 225 3.61 -28.01 -24.65
N PHE A 226 3.84 -26.72 -24.88
CA PHE A 226 2.75 -25.74 -24.92
C PHE A 226 1.80 -25.98 -26.08
N GLU A 227 2.31 -26.41 -27.25
CA GLU A 227 1.44 -26.80 -28.36
C GLU A 227 0.58 -28.02 -28.03
N LEU A 228 1.14 -29.01 -27.33
CA LEU A 228 0.37 -30.16 -26.83
C LEU A 228 -0.75 -29.70 -25.88
N LEU A 229 -0.42 -28.84 -24.91
CA LEU A 229 -1.41 -28.30 -23.97
C LEU A 229 -2.50 -27.50 -24.67
N ARG A 230 -2.15 -26.63 -25.63
CA ARG A 230 -3.12 -25.85 -26.42
C ARG A 230 -4.06 -26.74 -27.21
N ASN A 231 -3.51 -27.69 -27.95
CA ASN A 231 -4.28 -28.55 -28.85
C ASN A 231 -5.25 -29.44 -28.06
N ASP A 232 -4.77 -30.09 -26.99
CA ASP A 232 -5.62 -30.96 -26.18
C ASP A 232 -6.67 -30.14 -25.41
N LEU A 233 -6.34 -28.96 -24.89
CA LEU A 233 -7.31 -28.08 -24.22
C LEU A 233 -8.39 -27.60 -25.20
N ALA A 234 -8.02 -27.23 -26.42
CA ALA A 234 -8.95 -26.81 -27.47
C ALA A 234 -9.89 -27.94 -27.89
N GLN A 235 -9.37 -29.16 -28.08
CA GLN A 235 -10.17 -30.35 -28.41
C GLN A 235 -11.18 -30.68 -27.31
N ARG A 236 -10.90 -30.32 -26.06
CA ARG A 236 -11.77 -30.52 -24.89
C ARG A 236 -12.71 -29.35 -24.61
N GLY A 237 -12.87 -28.42 -25.57
CA GLY A 237 -13.77 -27.28 -25.44
C GLY A 237 -13.30 -26.23 -24.42
N GLY A 238 -12.01 -26.19 -24.11
CA GLY A 238 -11.43 -25.20 -23.19
C GLY A 238 -11.54 -25.54 -21.72
N VAL A 239 -11.89 -26.78 -21.35
CA VAL A 239 -11.91 -27.27 -19.96
C VAL A 239 -11.21 -28.62 -19.89
N TRP A 240 -10.27 -28.76 -18.95
CA TRP A 240 -9.48 -29.98 -18.80
C TRP A 240 -9.26 -30.33 -17.32
N PRO A 241 -9.87 -31.43 -16.81
CA PRO A 241 -9.59 -31.92 -15.47
C PRO A 241 -8.11 -32.22 -15.25
N CYS A 242 -7.54 -31.74 -14.15
CA CYS A 242 -6.10 -31.87 -13.89
C CYS A 242 -5.66 -33.32 -13.72
N THR A 243 -6.52 -34.19 -13.17
CA THR A 243 -6.24 -35.63 -13.07
C THR A 243 -5.98 -36.25 -14.45
N GLU A 244 -6.79 -35.90 -15.43
CA GLU A 244 -6.63 -36.34 -16.81
C GLU A 244 -5.43 -35.66 -17.50
N LEU A 245 -5.21 -34.37 -17.23
CA LEU A 245 -4.07 -33.62 -17.77
C LEU A 245 -2.76 -34.25 -17.31
N TYR A 246 -2.56 -34.44 -16.01
CA TYR A 246 -1.35 -35.04 -15.46
C TYR A 246 -1.15 -36.46 -16.01
N HIS A 247 -2.20 -37.29 -16.06
CA HIS A 247 -2.11 -38.62 -16.66
C HIS A 247 -1.71 -38.55 -18.14
N ARG A 248 -2.34 -37.69 -18.94
CA ARG A 248 -2.07 -37.56 -20.38
C ARG A 248 -0.64 -37.11 -20.63
N MET A 249 -0.18 -36.08 -19.93
CA MET A 249 1.17 -35.56 -20.08
C MET A 249 2.23 -36.54 -19.57
N ALA A 250 1.97 -37.20 -18.44
CA ALA A 250 2.90 -38.17 -17.86
C ALA A 250 2.98 -39.45 -18.68
N HIS A 251 1.87 -40.16 -18.83
CA HIS A 251 1.86 -41.49 -19.41
C HIS A 251 1.62 -41.52 -20.92
N GLY A 252 1.10 -40.43 -21.51
CA GLY A 252 0.96 -40.30 -22.96
C GLY A 252 2.19 -39.70 -23.65
N HIS A 253 2.88 -38.77 -22.98
CA HIS A 253 4.04 -38.05 -23.55
C HIS A 253 5.36 -38.27 -22.81
N GLY A 254 5.37 -39.06 -21.74
CA GLY A 254 6.58 -39.42 -21.02
C GLY A 254 7.15 -38.28 -20.18
N LEU A 255 6.32 -37.36 -19.66
CA LEU A 255 6.79 -36.23 -18.84
C LEU A 255 6.62 -36.50 -17.34
N PRO A 256 7.69 -36.57 -16.52
CA PRO A 256 7.55 -36.74 -15.08
C PRO A 256 6.65 -35.67 -14.43
N HIS A 257 5.89 -36.01 -13.39
CA HIS A 257 4.94 -35.08 -12.74
C HIS A 257 5.54 -33.72 -12.37
N PRO A 258 6.76 -33.61 -11.80
CA PRO A 258 7.39 -32.31 -11.54
C PRO A 258 7.50 -31.46 -12.80
N LEU A 259 7.83 -32.08 -13.93
CA LEU A 259 7.97 -31.40 -15.21
C LEU A 259 6.61 -30.99 -15.78
N VAL A 260 5.57 -31.80 -15.59
CA VAL A 260 4.18 -31.41 -15.92
C VAL A 260 3.76 -30.18 -15.11
N THR A 261 4.07 -30.12 -13.81
CA THR A 261 3.82 -28.95 -12.96
C THR A 261 4.55 -27.70 -13.48
N LEU A 262 5.83 -27.82 -13.86
CA LEU A 262 6.59 -26.73 -14.48
C LEU A 262 5.88 -26.20 -15.73
N TYR A 263 5.51 -27.09 -16.66
CA TYR A 263 4.84 -26.68 -17.89
C TYR A 263 3.45 -26.08 -17.63
N LEU A 264 2.66 -26.64 -16.72
CA LEU A 264 1.33 -26.11 -16.40
C LEU A 264 1.40 -24.68 -15.85
N LEU A 265 2.32 -24.43 -14.90
CA LEU A 265 2.49 -23.10 -14.32
C LEU A 265 3.10 -22.11 -15.31
N ALA A 266 4.08 -22.54 -16.11
CA ALA A 266 4.66 -21.72 -17.18
C ALA A 266 3.63 -21.39 -18.27
N PHE A 267 2.73 -22.32 -18.58
CA PHE A 267 1.65 -22.14 -19.54
C PHE A 267 0.62 -21.10 -19.06
N LEU A 268 0.21 -21.18 -17.79
CA LEU A 268 -0.62 -20.15 -17.15
C LEU A 268 0.06 -18.78 -17.17
N LEU A 269 1.36 -18.73 -16.87
CA LEU A 269 2.12 -17.49 -16.87
C LEU A 269 2.20 -16.86 -18.27
N ARG A 270 2.34 -17.68 -19.32
CA ARG A 270 2.36 -17.21 -20.71
C ARG A 270 1.02 -16.62 -21.13
N GLY A 271 -0.10 -17.19 -20.67
CA GLY A 271 -1.44 -16.66 -20.91
C GLY A 271 -1.92 -16.71 -22.37
N GLU A 272 -1.36 -17.60 -23.18
CA GLU A 272 -1.72 -17.76 -24.61
C GLU A 272 -2.07 -19.23 -24.93
N PRO A 273 -3.37 -19.60 -24.94
CA PRO A 273 -4.55 -18.76 -24.70
C PRO A 273 -4.73 -18.36 -23.22
N PRO A 274 -5.55 -17.33 -22.92
CA PRO A 274 -5.86 -16.93 -21.54
C PRO A 274 -6.49 -18.10 -20.79
N THR A 275 -5.82 -18.56 -19.74
CA THR A 275 -6.22 -19.74 -18.96
C THR A 275 -6.14 -19.47 -17.47
N GLU A 276 -6.95 -20.20 -16.71
CA GLU A 276 -6.96 -20.17 -15.25
C GLU A 276 -7.05 -21.60 -14.70
N LEU A 277 -6.38 -21.83 -13.57
CA LEU A 277 -6.31 -23.13 -12.91
C LEU A 277 -7.13 -23.10 -11.63
N HIS A 278 -8.12 -23.97 -11.53
CA HIS A 278 -8.98 -24.09 -10.36
C HIS A 278 -8.36 -25.07 -9.37
N LEU A 279 -8.40 -24.68 -8.10
CA LEU A 279 -7.87 -25.45 -6.99
C LEU A 279 -9.01 -26.14 -6.24
N ARG A 280 -8.71 -27.35 -5.74
CA ARG A 280 -9.64 -28.13 -4.93
C ARG A 280 -9.98 -27.38 -3.62
N PRO A 281 -11.18 -27.56 -3.06
CA PRO A 281 -11.51 -27.04 -1.74
C PRO A 281 -10.49 -27.50 -0.67
N GLY A 282 -9.99 -26.58 0.14
CA GLY A 282 -9.05 -26.90 1.23
C GLY A 282 -7.60 -27.15 0.79
N HIS A 283 -7.21 -26.66 -0.39
CA HIS A 283 -5.85 -26.79 -0.87
C HIS A 283 -4.81 -26.19 0.07
N ARG A 284 -3.56 -26.66 -0.01
CA ARG A 284 -2.46 -26.28 0.91
C ARG A 284 -1.36 -25.45 0.28
N LEU A 285 -1.65 -24.80 -0.85
CA LEU A 285 -0.70 -23.90 -1.51
C LEU A 285 -0.31 -22.73 -0.60
N GLY A 286 0.99 -22.40 -0.60
CA GLY A 286 1.54 -21.25 0.12
C GLY A 286 2.09 -20.20 -0.83
N GLN A 287 2.27 -18.98 -0.32
CA GLN A 287 2.93 -17.87 -1.00
C GLN A 287 4.43 -17.85 -0.67
N ALA A 288 5.19 -17.11 -1.47
CA ALA A 288 6.65 -16.99 -1.31
C ALA A 288 7.06 -16.38 0.05
N ASP A 289 6.19 -15.56 0.65
CA ASP A 289 6.37 -14.96 1.99
C ASP A 289 6.07 -15.93 3.15
N GLY A 290 5.69 -17.17 2.85
CA GLY A 290 5.36 -18.21 3.83
C GLY A 290 3.89 -18.23 4.28
N THR A 291 3.06 -17.30 3.82
CA THR A 291 1.61 -17.30 4.12
C THR A 291 0.86 -18.34 3.29
N ALA A 292 -0.37 -18.69 3.72
CA ALA A 292 -1.23 -19.59 2.95
C ALA A 292 -1.90 -18.83 1.80
N TYR A 293 -1.90 -19.42 0.59
CA TYR A 293 -2.68 -18.89 -0.51
C TYR A 293 -4.16 -19.17 -0.25
N LEU A 294 -5.00 -18.13 -0.26
CA LEU A 294 -6.45 -18.25 0.06
C LEU A 294 -7.35 -18.29 -1.18
N GLY A 295 -6.79 -18.00 -2.36
CA GLY A 295 -7.55 -17.98 -3.61
C GLY A 295 -7.86 -19.39 -4.11
N ARG A 296 -9.00 -19.57 -4.78
CA ARG A 296 -9.38 -20.87 -5.38
C ARG A 296 -9.01 -21.00 -6.86
N VAL A 297 -8.42 -19.95 -7.44
CA VAL A 297 -8.11 -19.88 -8.87
C VAL A 297 -6.74 -19.23 -9.04
N LEU A 298 -5.81 -19.95 -9.67
CA LEU A 298 -4.52 -19.41 -10.09
C LEU A 298 -4.64 -18.79 -11.49
N LEU A 299 -4.18 -17.55 -11.57
CA LEU A 299 -4.03 -16.75 -12.78
C LEU A 299 -2.55 -16.46 -13.04
N ALA A 300 -2.22 -16.01 -14.25
CA ALA A 300 -0.86 -15.62 -14.64
C ALA A 300 -0.21 -14.67 -13.61
N GLU A 301 -0.99 -13.73 -13.07
CA GLU A 301 -0.52 -12.72 -12.13
C GLU A 301 -0.26 -13.29 -10.72
N THR A 302 -0.99 -14.34 -10.31
CA THR A 302 -0.83 -14.93 -8.97
C THR A 302 0.27 -15.98 -8.91
N VAL A 303 0.59 -16.62 -10.05
CA VAL A 303 1.56 -17.73 -10.10
C VAL A 303 2.96 -17.27 -9.66
N ARG A 304 3.37 -16.03 -9.96
CA ARG A 304 4.69 -15.49 -9.56
C ARG A 304 4.90 -15.37 -8.05
N GLY A 305 3.81 -15.19 -7.30
CA GLY A 305 3.86 -15.02 -5.84
C GLY A 305 3.73 -16.32 -5.04
N LEU A 306 3.65 -17.48 -5.72
CA LEU A 306 3.49 -18.76 -5.06
C LEU A 306 4.83 -19.32 -4.57
N ARG A 307 4.78 -20.01 -3.44
CA ARG A 307 5.81 -20.99 -3.11
C ARG A 307 5.60 -22.20 -4.00
N PHE A 308 6.57 -22.49 -4.86
CA PHE A 308 6.45 -23.53 -5.88
C PHE A 308 6.10 -24.90 -5.27
N PRO A 309 4.88 -25.42 -5.54
CA PRO A 309 4.39 -26.61 -4.88
C PRO A 309 4.91 -27.87 -5.58
N SER A 310 5.45 -28.81 -4.81
CA SER A 310 5.83 -30.14 -5.29
C SER A 310 4.65 -31.08 -5.53
N ALA A 311 3.45 -30.72 -5.04
CA ALA A 311 2.25 -31.55 -5.04
C ALA A 311 1.05 -30.90 -5.75
N LEU A 312 1.28 -29.99 -6.72
CA LEU A 312 0.18 -29.33 -7.45
C LEU A 312 -0.80 -30.32 -8.09
N ASP A 313 -0.33 -31.52 -8.45
CA ASP A 313 -1.14 -32.60 -9.00
C ASP A 313 -2.27 -33.07 -8.06
N GLN A 314 -2.10 -32.89 -6.75
CA GLN A 314 -3.09 -33.23 -5.73
C GLN A 314 -4.00 -32.04 -5.38
N GLU A 315 -3.49 -30.81 -5.52
CA GLU A 315 -4.16 -29.58 -5.13
C GLU A 315 -5.02 -28.99 -6.26
N ALA A 316 -4.64 -29.24 -7.51
CA ALA A 316 -5.35 -28.72 -8.68
C ALA A 316 -6.56 -29.60 -9.05
N GLU A 317 -7.62 -28.94 -9.51
CA GLU A 317 -8.90 -29.56 -9.89
C GLU A 317 -9.04 -29.61 -11.42
N LEU A 318 -9.01 -28.44 -12.08
CA LEU A 318 -9.12 -28.34 -13.54
C LEU A 318 -8.41 -27.10 -14.07
N LEU A 319 -7.91 -27.21 -15.30
CA LEU A 319 -7.46 -26.11 -16.13
C LEU A 319 -8.62 -25.69 -17.03
N ARG A 320 -8.87 -24.38 -17.18
CA ARG A 320 -9.84 -23.90 -18.16
C ARG A 320 -9.37 -22.63 -18.86
N ASN A 321 -9.88 -22.39 -20.06
CA ASN A 321 -9.83 -21.09 -20.69
C ASN A 321 -10.53 -20.08 -19.77
N VAL A 322 -9.96 -18.89 -19.65
CA VAL A 322 -10.64 -17.78 -18.98
C VAL A 322 -11.90 -17.51 -19.79
N SER A 323 -13.05 -17.89 -19.24
CA SER A 323 -14.32 -17.48 -19.82
C SER A 323 -14.37 -15.96 -19.79
N PRO A 324 -14.79 -15.28 -20.88
CA PRO A 324 -15.09 -13.86 -20.80
C PRO A 324 -16.06 -13.67 -19.64
N VAL A 325 -15.68 -12.80 -18.71
CA VAL A 325 -16.50 -12.42 -17.56
C VAL A 325 -17.92 -12.18 -18.08
N SER A 326 -18.90 -12.92 -17.59
CA SER A 326 -20.29 -12.65 -18.00
C SER A 326 -20.61 -11.21 -17.61
N TRP A 327 -21.26 -10.45 -18.50
CA TRP A 327 -21.63 -9.07 -18.19
C TRP A 327 -22.44 -8.94 -16.91
N ASN A 328 -23.22 -9.97 -16.55
CA ASN A 328 -23.92 -10.04 -15.27
C ASN A 328 -22.97 -9.96 -14.07
N THR A 329 -21.78 -10.55 -14.16
CA THR A 329 -20.76 -10.47 -13.11
C THR A 329 -20.11 -9.08 -13.01
N ALA A 330 -19.81 -8.45 -14.15
CA ALA A 330 -19.26 -7.09 -14.16
C ALA A 330 -20.30 -6.06 -13.66
N SER A 331 -21.55 -6.16 -14.12
CA SER A 331 -22.67 -5.30 -13.71
C SER A 331 -22.94 -5.39 -12.21
N LEU A 332 -22.99 -6.60 -11.64
CA LEU A 332 -23.16 -6.79 -10.19
C LEU A 332 -22.00 -6.18 -9.39
N TYR A 333 -20.77 -6.24 -9.91
CA TYR A 333 -19.61 -5.67 -9.22
C TYR A 333 -19.61 -4.14 -9.25
N PHE A 334 -19.93 -3.54 -10.39
CA PHE A 334 -19.89 -2.09 -10.59
C PHE A 334 -21.20 -1.36 -10.26
N TRP A 335 -22.26 -2.08 -9.86
CA TRP A 335 -23.51 -1.47 -9.36
C TRP A 335 -23.31 -0.35 -8.32
N PRO A 336 -22.40 -0.47 -7.32
CA PRO A 336 -22.19 0.61 -6.35
C PRO A 336 -21.63 1.90 -6.98
N LEU A 337 -20.92 1.79 -8.11
CA LEU A 337 -20.33 2.91 -8.85
C LEU A 337 -21.41 3.73 -9.56
N ASP A 338 -22.31 3.05 -10.23
CA ASP A 338 -23.42 3.67 -10.96
C ASP A 338 -24.65 2.75 -10.90
N PRO A 339 -25.77 3.22 -10.33
CA PRO A 339 -27.04 2.50 -10.33
C PRO A 339 -27.57 2.18 -11.74
N ALA A 340 -27.02 2.76 -12.81
CA ALA A 340 -27.32 2.32 -14.16
C ALA A 340 -26.93 0.85 -14.42
N PHE A 341 -25.97 0.30 -13.68
CA PHE A 341 -25.47 -1.08 -13.85
C PHE A 341 -26.32 -2.15 -13.15
N ALA A 342 -27.61 -1.87 -12.86
CA ALA A 342 -28.53 -2.90 -12.32
C ALA A 342 -28.57 -4.11 -13.24
N PRO A 343 -28.67 -5.33 -12.68
CA PRO A 343 -29.11 -6.49 -13.45
C PRO A 343 -30.45 -6.16 -14.13
N ARG A 344 -30.51 -6.25 -15.47
CA ARG A 344 -31.73 -6.11 -16.29
C ARG A 344 -31.70 -7.18 -17.38
N GLU A 345 -32.85 -7.72 -17.76
CA GLU A 345 -32.92 -8.92 -18.61
C GLU A 345 -32.55 -8.71 -20.09
N GLU A 346 -32.59 -7.50 -20.64
CA GLU A 346 -32.31 -7.27 -22.07
C GLU A 346 -31.59 -5.94 -22.32
N ALA A 347 -30.26 -5.96 -22.33
CA ALA A 347 -29.48 -4.84 -22.86
C ALA A 347 -28.31 -5.37 -23.68
N ASP A 348 -28.02 -4.70 -24.80
CA ASP A 348 -26.88 -5.03 -25.66
C ASP A 348 -25.58 -4.98 -24.85
N ARG A 349 -24.82 -6.06 -24.94
CA ARG A 349 -23.54 -6.28 -24.27
C ARG A 349 -22.57 -5.14 -24.54
N GLN A 350 -22.51 -4.67 -25.79
CA GLN A 350 -21.56 -3.65 -26.20
C GLN A 350 -21.92 -2.28 -25.63
N VAL A 351 -23.20 -1.93 -25.64
CA VAL A 351 -23.70 -0.67 -25.06
C VAL A 351 -23.38 -0.58 -23.57
N ARG A 352 -23.50 -1.69 -22.83
CA ARG A 352 -23.13 -1.77 -21.41
C ARG A 352 -21.62 -1.61 -21.18
N ALA A 353 -20.80 -2.20 -22.06
CA ALA A 353 -19.35 -2.02 -22.06
C ALA A 353 -18.96 -0.55 -22.20
N ASP A 354 -19.55 0.11 -23.19
CA ASP A 354 -19.24 1.50 -23.48
C ASP A 354 -19.70 2.42 -22.35
N GLN A 355 -20.85 2.14 -21.73
CA GLN A 355 -21.33 2.84 -20.54
C GLN A 355 -20.37 2.70 -19.35
N LEU A 356 -19.92 1.49 -19.03
CA LEU A 356 -18.94 1.26 -17.96
C LEU A 356 -17.65 2.03 -18.23
N MET A 357 -17.11 1.93 -19.45
CA MET A 357 -15.88 2.62 -19.80
C MET A 357 -16.05 4.14 -19.75
N ALA A 358 -17.23 4.67 -20.13
CA ALA A 358 -17.54 6.09 -19.99
C ALA A 358 -17.60 6.54 -18.52
N SER A 359 -18.26 5.76 -17.64
CA SER A 359 -18.33 6.06 -16.20
C SER A 359 -16.95 6.00 -15.54
N LEU A 360 -16.10 5.04 -15.92
CA LEU A 360 -14.72 4.95 -15.42
C LEU A 360 -13.84 6.11 -15.87
N ARG A 361 -13.97 6.57 -17.13
CA ARG A 361 -13.25 7.77 -17.61
C ARG A 361 -13.72 9.03 -16.90
N ARG A 362 -15.02 9.17 -16.64
CA ARG A 362 -15.58 10.28 -15.87
C ARG A 362 -15.03 10.28 -14.45
N LEU A 363 -15.06 9.13 -13.77
CA LEU A 363 -14.48 8.95 -12.45
C LEU A 363 -13.00 9.34 -12.43
N HIS A 364 -12.21 8.91 -13.42
CA HIS A 364 -10.79 9.27 -13.51
C HIS A 364 -10.57 10.78 -13.58
N ALA A 365 -11.38 11.51 -14.36
CA ALA A 365 -11.31 12.95 -14.47
C ALA A 365 -11.71 13.65 -13.15
N GLU A 366 -12.83 13.22 -12.55
CA GLU A 366 -13.34 13.77 -11.29
C GLU A 366 -12.33 13.57 -10.13
N VAL A 367 -11.76 12.38 -10.00
CA VAL A 367 -10.76 12.05 -8.95
C VAL A 367 -9.57 12.99 -9.01
N ARG A 368 -9.10 13.34 -10.21
CA ARG A 368 -7.98 14.28 -10.38
C ARG A 368 -8.33 15.68 -9.90
N ASP A 369 -9.56 16.13 -10.14
CA ASP A 369 -10.02 17.46 -9.71
C ASP A 369 -10.25 17.50 -8.19
N VAL A 370 -10.80 16.43 -7.61
CA VAL A 370 -10.90 16.24 -6.15
C VAL A 370 -9.50 16.29 -5.51
N GLN A 371 -8.52 15.57 -6.07
CA GLN A 371 -7.15 15.55 -5.58
C GLN A 371 -6.51 16.95 -5.56
N ARG A 372 -6.72 17.74 -6.62
CA ARG A 372 -6.23 19.13 -6.70
C ARG A 372 -6.89 20.04 -5.67
N ALA A 373 -8.21 19.94 -5.49
CA ALA A 373 -8.95 20.74 -4.52
C ALA A 373 -8.49 20.45 -3.08
N LEU A 374 -8.31 19.17 -2.73
CA LEU A 374 -7.80 18.77 -1.42
C LEU A 374 -6.37 19.24 -1.19
N HIS A 375 -5.51 19.22 -2.22
CA HIS A 375 -4.14 19.72 -2.09
C HIS A 375 -4.11 21.23 -1.79
N ARG A 376 -4.92 22.05 -2.47
CA ARG A 376 -5.03 23.49 -2.17
C ARG A 376 -5.59 23.78 -0.78
N LEU A 377 -6.57 22.98 -0.35
CA LEU A 377 -7.11 23.09 1.01
C LEU A 377 -6.02 22.73 2.03
N ALA A 378 -5.23 21.70 1.76
CA ALA A 378 -4.15 21.24 2.61
C ALA A 378 -3.05 22.31 2.78
N GLU A 379 -2.66 22.97 1.69
CA GLU A 379 -1.76 24.13 1.72
C GLU A 379 -2.32 25.26 2.58
N THR A 380 -3.62 25.57 2.47
CA THR A 380 -4.26 26.63 3.26
C THR A 380 -4.30 26.31 4.75
N LEU A 381 -4.55 25.05 5.10
CA LEU A 381 -4.60 24.58 6.49
C LEU A 381 -3.19 24.34 7.07
N GLY A 382 -2.14 24.38 6.25
CA GLY A 382 -0.77 24.11 6.68
C GLY A 382 -0.53 22.65 7.10
N GLN A 383 -1.28 21.70 6.52
CA GLN A 383 -1.25 20.28 6.88
C GLN A 383 -1.04 19.41 5.64
N PRO A 384 -0.35 18.27 5.72
CA PRO A 384 -0.24 17.36 4.59
C PRO A 384 -1.57 16.62 4.34
N PRO A 385 -1.88 16.25 3.08
CA PRO A 385 -3.06 15.46 2.79
C PRO A 385 -2.97 14.08 3.48
N PRO A 386 -4.05 13.60 4.13
CA PRO A 386 -4.05 12.30 4.80
C PRO A 386 -3.69 11.16 3.83
N GLU A 387 -2.84 10.23 4.29
CA GLU A 387 -2.38 9.09 3.48
C GLU A 387 -3.54 8.22 3.01
N GLU A 388 -4.51 7.94 3.89
CA GLU A 388 -5.70 7.13 3.54
C GLU A 388 -6.53 7.76 2.40
N ALA A 389 -6.72 9.08 2.44
CA ALA A 389 -7.48 9.80 1.42
C ALA A 389 -6.72 9.81 0.09
N SER A 390 -5.40 10.03 0.14
CA SER A 390 -4.53 10.01 -1.04
C SER A 390 -4.50 8.62 -1.70
N ALA A 391 -4.33 7.57 -0.89
CA ALA A 391 -4.33 6.19 -1.35
C ALA A 391 -5.67 5.80 -2.00
N LEU A 392 -6.80 6.22 -1.42
CA LEU A 392 -8.13 5.97 -1.99
C LEU A 392 -8.30 6.65 -3.37
N LEU A 393 -7.87 7.90 -3.51
CA LEU A 393 -7.91 8.62 -4.80
C LEU A 393 -7.00 7.95 -5.83
N ASP A 394 -5.82 7.50 -5.45
CA ASP A 394 -4.90 6.77 -6.33
C ASP A 394 -5.50 5.43 -6.79
N GLN A 395 -6.17 4.70 -5.89
CA GLN A 395 -6.90 3.46 -6.25
C GLN A 395 -7.98 3.71 -7.31
N PHE A 396 -8.81 4.76 -7.14
CA PHE A 396 -9.82 5.10 -8.13
C PHE A 396 -9.22 5.62 -9.44
N ARG A 397 -8.11 6.36 -9.38
CA ARG A 397 -7.37 6.78 -10.58
C ARG A 397 -6.89 5.57 -11.38
N HIS A 398 -6.33 4.55 -10.71
CA HIS A 398 -5.91 3.30 -11.33
C HIS A 398 -7.07 2.50 -11.91
N LEU A 399 -8.20 2.44 -11.21
CA LEU A 399 -9.40 1.79 -11.74
C LEU A 399 -9.89 2.49 -13.03
N GLY A 400 -9.89 3.82 -13.05
CA GLY A 400 -10.32 4.62 -14.19
C GLY A 400 -9.41 4.54 -15.43
N GLN A 401 -8.19 4.00 -15.30
CA GLN A 401 -7.22 3.80 -16.39
C GLN A 401 -7.42 2.49 -17.16
N ALA A 402 -8.35 1.62 -16.73
CA ALA A 402 -8.59 0.35 -17.41
C ALA A 402 -8.93 0.56 -18.90
N ALA A 403 -8.39 -0.28 -19.78
CA ALA A 403 -8.62 -0.21 -21.22
C ALA A 403 -9.91 -0.93 -21.67
N ALA A 404 -10.39 -1.89 -20.86
CA ALA A 404 -11.55 -2.72 -21.17
C ALA A 404 -12.30 -3.14 -19.88
N PRO A 405 -13.58 -3.52 -19.96
CA PRO A 405 -14.41 -3.98 -18.84
C PRO A 405 -13.78 -5.11 -18.00
N GLU A 406 -13.13 -6.07 -18.65
CA GLU A 406 -12.50 -7.22 -18.01
C GLU A 406 -11.24 -6.80 -17.25
N ALA A 407 -10.47 -5.87 -17.83
CA ALA A 407 -9.33 -5.25 -17.15
C ALA A 407 -9.80 -4.43 -15.93
N ALA A 408 -10.90 -3.68 -16.08
CA ALA A 408 -11.49 -2.92 -14.99
C ALA A 408 -11.94 -3.84 -13.85
N LEU A 409 -12.63 -4.95 -14.14
CA LEU A 409 -13.06 -5.89 -13.09
C LEU A 409 -11.87 -6.53 -12.38
N ARG A 410 -10.81 -6.91 -13.11
CA ARG A 410 -9.58 -7.44 -12.49
C ARG A 410 -8.94 -6.42 -11.56
N VAL A 411 -8.79 -5.18 -12.00
CA VAL A 411 -8.24 -4.08 -11.19
C VAL A 411 -9.14 -3.83 -9.97
N ALA A 412 -10.46 -3.78 -10.16
CA ALA A 412 -11.41 -3.53 -9.08
C ALA A 412 -11.40 -4.64 -8.02
N ARG A 413 -11.28 -5.91 -8.42
CA ARG A 413 -11.13 -7.05 -7.49
C ARG A 413 -9.81 -6.99 -6.74
N ARG A 414 -8.72 -6.62 -7.41
CA ARG A 414 -7.41 -6.45 -6.77
C ARG A 414 -7.42 -5.34 -5.73
N LEU A 415 -8.03 -4.19 -6.04
CA LEU A 415 -8.00 -3.01 -5.19
C LEU A 415 -9.05 -3.04 -4.07
N PHE A 416 -10.24 -3.58 -4.35
CA PHE A 416 -11.40 -3.47 -3.45
C PHE A 416 -11.95 -4.82 -2.97
N GLY A 417 -11.45 -5.94 -3.50
CA GLY A 417 -11.83 -7.31 -3.14
C GLY A 417 -13.21 -7.74 -3.62
N SER A 418 -14.25 -7.05 -3.14
CA SER A 418 -15.66 -7.39 -3.34
C SER A 418 -16.51 -6.20 -3.77
N PRO A 419 -17.74 -6.41 -4.29
CA PRO A 419 -18.67 -5.31 -4.56
C PRO A 419 -18.97 -4.47 -3.31
N GLY A 420 -19.05 -5.10 -2.14
CA GLY A 420 -19.22 -4.39 -0.86
C GLY A 420 -18.03 -3.50 -0.50
N GLY A 421 -16.81 -3.98 -0.75
CA GLY A 421 -15.58 -3.20 -0.57
C GLY A 421 -15.53 -1.99 -1.52
N LEU A 422 -15.91 -2.18 -2.78
CA LEU A 422 -16.06 -1.07 -3.74
C LEU A 422 -17.14 -0.07 -3.28
N GLY A 423 -18.27 -0.55 -2.77
CA GLY A 423 -19.33 0.30 -2.22
C GLY A 423 -18.87 1.16 -1.05
N GLN A 424 -18.10 0.60 -0.11
CA GLN A 424 -17.50 1.36 1.01
C GLN A 424 -16.50 2.40 0.52
N ALA A 425 -15.64 2.03 -0.45
CA ALA A 425 -14.69 2.94 -1.06
C ALA A 425 -15.39 4.11 -1.77
N ILE A 426 -16.50 3.85 -2.47
CA ILE A 426 -17.31 4.89 -3.14
C ILE A 426 -17.97 5.81 -2.12
N ALA A 427 -18.50 5.27 -1.01
CA ALA A 427 -19.08 6.08 0.05
C ALA A 427 -18.03 7.04 0.64
N ARG A 428 -16.81 6.56 0.91
CA ARG A 428 -15.68 7.39 1.33
C ARG A 428 -15.31 8.44 0.26
N TYR A 429 -15.21 8.05 -1.01
CA TYR A 429 -14.92 8.98 -2.11
C TYR A 429 -15.97 10.08 -2.25
N ARG A 430 -17.26 9.78 -2.06
CA ARG A 430 -18.33 10.79 -2.08
C ARG A 430 -18.14 11.86 -1.01
N GLY A 431 -17.71 11.48 0.20
CA GLY A 431 -17.36 12.44 1.26
C GLY A 431 -16.18 13.34 0.86
N LEU A 432 -15.12 12.78 0.27
CA LEU A 432 -13.98 13.56 -0.24
C LEU A 432 -14.38 14.51 -1.37
N ARG A 433 -15.28 14.08 -2.25
CA ARG A 433 -15.82 14.90 -3.33
C ARG A 433 -16.65 16.06 -2.79
N GLU A 434 -17.53 15.80 -1.81
CA GLU A 434 -18.33 16.86 -1.17
C GLU A 434 -17.43 17.90 -0.47
N LEU A 435 -16.33 17.46 0.15
CA LEU A 435 -15.31 18.36 0.69
C LEU A 435 -14.59 19.15 -0.39
N ALA A 436 -14.23 18.52 -1.51
CA ALA A 436 -13.62 19.22 -2.64
C ALA A 436 -14.54 20.29 -3.25
N GLU A 437 -15.84 20.00 -3.37
CA GLU A 437 -16.84 20.97 -3.85
C GLU A 437 -17.00 22.18 -2.92
N ARG A 438 -16.71 22.03 -1.62
CA ARG A 438 -16.79 23.09 -0.59
C ARG A 438 -15.44 23.61 -0.11
N ALA A 439 -14.34 23.20 -0.74
CA ALA A 439 -12.99 23.48 -0.27
C ALA A 439 -12.71 24.98 -0.08
N ASP A 440 -13.20 25.81 -1.02
CA ASP A 440 -12.99 27.25 -0.97
C ASP A 440 -13.72 27.91 0.22
N ALA A 441 -14.93 27.44 0.54
CA ALA A 441 -15.70 27.92 1.68
C ALA A 441 -15.04 27.54 3.01
N VAL A 442 -14.56 26.30 3.14
CA VAL A 442 -13.81 25.84 4.32
C VAL A 442 -12.50 26.63 4.48
N ALA A 443 -11.78 26.85 3.37
CA ALA A 443 -10.56 27.66 3.35
C ALA A 443 -10.81 29.12 3.77
N GLN A 444 -11.93 29.71 3.33
CA GLN A 444 -12.34 31.06 3.74
C GLN A 444 -12.67 31.12 5.23
N ALA A 445 -13.44 30.15 5.74
CA ALA A 445 -13.78 30.07 7.16
C ALA A 445 -12.53 29.91 8.04
N PHE A 446 -11.55 29.10 7.62
CA PHE A 446 -10.28 28.97 8.32
C PHE A 446 -9.53 30.31 8.39
N ARG A 447 -9.38 31.01 7.26
CA ARG A 447 -8.72 32.34 7.24
C ARG A 447 -9.44 33.35 8.11
N TYR A 448 -10.77 33.36 8.07
CA TYR A 448 -11.58 34.23 8.92
C TYR A 448 -11.32 33.93 10.40
N LEU A 449 -11.31 32.65 10.80
CA LEU A 449 -11.07 32.25 12.19
C LEU A 449 -9.66 32.63 12.69
N GLN A 450 -8.65 32.54 11.82
CA GLN A 450 -7.29 32.99 12.12
C GLN A 450 -7.21 34.52 12.34
N GLY A 451 -7.99 35.30 11.60
CA GLY A 451 -8.08 36.76 11.79
C GLY A 451 -8.98 37.20 12.94
N ALA A 452 -9.94 36.36 13.35
CA ALA A 452 -10.93 36.66 14.38
C ALA A 452 -10.37 36.50 15.79
N PHE A 453 -9.75 37.55 16.33
CA PHE A 453 -9.29 37.55 17.73
C PHE A 453 -10.47 37.47 18.71
N VAL A 454 -10.35 36.62 19.75
CA VAL A 454 -11.37 36.42 20.79
C VAL A 454 -10.70 36.58 22.17
N PRO A 455 -11.09 37.57 22.99
CA PRO A 455 -10.59 37.74 24.35
C PRO A 455 -10.97 36.61 25.30
N GLU A 456 -10.12 36.36 26.30
CA GLU A 456 -10.36 35.35 27.36
C GLU A 456 -11.66 35.57 28.15
N GLY A 457 -12.11 36.83 28.26
CA GLY A 457 -13.36 37.18 28.94
C GLY A 457 -14.63 36.71 28.24
N LEU A 458 -14.57 36.30 26.97
CA LEU A 458 -15.72 35.84 26.18
C LEU A 458 -15.77 34.31 26.10
N GLY A 459 -15.97 33.66 27.25
CA GLY A 459 -15.88 32.19 27.39
C GLY A 459 -16.70 31.38 26.38
N GLN A 460 -17.95 31.75 26.11
CA GLN A 460 -18.78 31.04 25.13
C GLN A 460 -18.21 31.11 23.71
N LEU A 461 -17.66 32.27 23.33
CA LEU A 461 -17.09 32.52 22.01
C LEU A 461 -15.77 31.77 21.83
N LEU A 462 -14.96 31.69 22.89
CA LEU A 462 -13.74 30.88 22.93
C LEU A 462 -14.04 29.40 22.75
N LEU A 463 -15.05 28.88 23.46
CA LEU A 463 -15.47 27.47 23.32
C LEU A 463 -15.92 27.17 21.89
N GLN A 464 -16.69 28.08 21.27
CA GLN A 464 -17.09 27.94 19.87
C GLN A 464 -15.88 27.96 18.92
N ARG A 465 -14.93 28.88 19.13
CA ARG A 465 -13.69 28.97 18.35
C ARG A 465 -12.87 27.68 18.48
N GLN A 466 -12.64 27.18 19.69
CA GLN A 466 -11.89 25.95 19.93
C GLN A 466 -12.57 24.73 19.28
N ALA A 467 -13.90 24.66 19.34
CA ALA A 467 -14.65 23.61 18.65
C ALA A 467 -14.46 23.68 17.13
N LEU A 468 -14.45 24.88 16.54
CA LEU A 468 -14.16 25.06 15.12
C LEU A 468 -12.71 24.71 14.76
N GLU A 469 -11.73 25.14 15.56
CA GLU A 469 -10.31 24.80 15.36
C GLU A 469 -10.07 23.29 15.44
N ALA A 470 -10.76 22.58 16.35
CA ALA A 470 -10.70 21.14 16.46
C ALA A 470 -11.28 20.41 15.23
N VAL A 471 -12.23 21.02 14.53
CA VAL A 471 -12.86 20.45 13.33
C VAL A 471 -12.13 20.84 12.04
N LEU A 472 -11.55 22.05 11.98
CA LEU A 472 -10.87 22.62 10.82
C LEU A 472 -9.43 22.07 10.66
N ASN A 473 -9.31 20.76 10.57
CA ASN A 473 -8.09 20.07 10.17
C ASN A 473 -8.44 18.96 9.17
N LEU A 474 -7.50 18.62 8.29
CA LEU A 474 -7.76 17.67 7.20
C LEU A 474 -8.13 16.27 7.69
N ARG A 475 -7.62 15.86 8.85
CA ARG A 475 -7.90 14.52 9.38
C ARG A 475 -9.38 14.39 9.76
N GLU A 476 -9.93 15.40 10.43
CA GLU A 476 -11.36 15.42 10.78
C GLU A 476 -12.22 15.67 9.54
N LEU A 477 -11.86 16.62 8.67
CA LEU A 477 -12.64 16.94 7.46
C LEU A 477 -12.75 15.78 6.47
N THR A 478 -11.77 14.88 6.44
CA THR A 478 -11.76 13.69 5.57
C THR A 478 -12.26 12.43 6.26
N ALA A 479 -12.58 12.50 7.56
CA ALA A 479 -13.09 11.36 8.32
C ALA A 479 -14.50 10.98 7.85
N ALA A 480 -14.79 9.68 7.84
CA ALA A 480 -16.10 9.17 7.42
C ALA A 480 -17.26 9.62 8.33
N SER A 481 -16.96 10.04 9.57
CA SER A 481 -17.93 10.56 10.54
C SER A 481 -18.19 12.06 10.41
N PHE A 482 -17.44 12.77 9.57
CA PHE A 482 -17.59 14.21 9.42
C PHE A 482 -18.95 14.57 8.82
N SER A 483 -19.57 15.61 9.37
CA SER A 483 -20.87 16.10 8.93
C SER A 483 -20.78 17.59 8.59
N PHE A 484 -20.98 17.91 7.32
CA PHE A 484 -21.05 19.29 6.87
C PHE A 484 -22.20 20.06 7.50
N SER A 485 -23.36 19.44 7.72
CA SER A 485 -24.49 20.15 8.36
C SER A 485 -24.18 20.54 9.80
N ALA A 486 -23.47 19.67 10.54
CA ALA A 486 -23.04 19.98 11.90
C ALA A 486 -21.97 21.08 11.93
N TYR A 487 -21.00 21.01 11.00
CA TYR A 487 -19.98 22.05 10.83
C TYR A 487 -20.60 23.41 10.47
N THR A 488 -21.52 23.45 9.49
CA THR A 488 -22.19 24.69 9.07
C THR A 488 -22.96 25.33 10.22
N ALA A 489 -23.71 24.55 11.00
CA ALA A 489 -24.43 25.08 12.16
C ALA A 489 -23.47 25.63 13.24
N LEU A 490 -22.32 24.99 13.46
CA LEU A 490 -21.30 25.48 14.38
C LEU A 490 -20.66 26.79 13.86
N TRP A 491 -20.39 26.85 12.56
CA TRP A 491 -19.83 28.03 11.88
C TRP A 491 -20.77 29.23 11.94
N GLU A 492 -22.04 29.05 11.55
CA GLU A 492 -23.07 30.09 11.59
C GLU A 492 -23.25 30.62 13.01
N ARG A 493 -23.34 29.72 14.01
CA ARG A 493 -23.46 30.12 15.41
C ARG A 493 -22.26 30.94 15.89
N PHE A 494 -21.04 30.54 15.53
CA PHE A 494 -19.84 31.30 15.88
C PHE A 494 -19.86 32.67 15.22
N LEU A 495 -20.16 32.72 13.92
CA LEU A 495 -20.17 33.95 13.14
C LEU A 495 -21.18 34.95 13.70
N ASP A 496 -22.43 34.53 13.94
CA ASP A 496 -23.47 35.39 14.54
C ASP A 496 -23.04 35.95 15.91
N THR A 497 -22.51 35.07 16.77
CA THR A 497 -22.10 35.48 18.12
C THR A 497 -20.89 36.44 18.06
N TYR A 498 -19.92 36.16 17.18
CA TYR A 498 -18.74 36.99 16.96
C TYR A 498 -19.12 38.38 16.41
N GLN A 499 -19.97 38.42 15.38
CA GLN A 499 -20.40 39.67 14.78
C GLN A 499 -21.14 40.57 15.78
N ALA A 500 -22.04 39.98 16.59
CA ALA A 500 -22.74 40.72 17.63
C ALA A 500 -21.76 41.31 18.67
N ALA A 501 -20.84 40.49 19.18
CA ALA A 501 -19.83 40.92 20.14
C ALA A 501 -18.90 42.00 19.55
N TYR A 502 -18.49 41.86 18.30
CA TYR A 502 -17.63 42.82 17.61
C TYR A 502 -18.34 44.15 17.38
N ARG A 503 -19.59 44.16 16.90
CA ARG A 503 -20.35 45.40 16.70
C ARG A 503 -20.53 46.17 18.01
N GLN A 504 -20.86 45.45 19.09
CA GLN A 504 -20.99 46.05 20.42
C GLN A 504 -19.67 46.64 20.90
N HIS A 505 -18.57 45.88 20.78
CA HIS A 505 -17.24 46.35 21.18
C HIS A 505 -16.77 47.55 20.34
N HIS A 506 -16.98 47.53 19.03
CA HIS A 506 -16.64 48.63 18.14
C HIS A 506 -17.40 49.91 18.49
N ALA A 507 -18.70 49.81 18.81
CA ALA A 507 -19.50 50.96 19.25
C ALA A 507 -18.99 51.52 20.59
N ALA A 508 -18.78 50.66 21.59
CA ALA A 508 -18.27 51.06 22.90
C ALA A 508 -16.87 51.70 22.80
N HIS A 509 -15.97 51.10 22.01
CA HIS A 509 -14.64 51.65 21.77
C HIS A 509 -14.70 53.03 21.11
N ALA A 510 -15.60 53.23 20.13
CA ALA A 510 -15.78 54.54 19.50
C ALA A 510 -16.28 55.61 20.49
N GLU A 511 -17.20 55.25 21.39
CA GLU A 511 -17.68 56.14 22.46
C GLU A 511 -16.55 56.52 23.43
N GLU A 512 -15.76 55.54 23.87
CA GLU A 512 -14.62 55.77 24.76
C GLU A 512 -13.52 56.63 24.11
N VAL A 513 -13.19 56.36 22.83
CA VAL A 513 -12.25 57.18 22.05
C VAL A 513 -12.77 58.61 21.90
N ALA A 514 -14.06 58.80 21.63
CA ALA A 514 -14.67 60.11 21.52
C ALA A 514 -14.59 60.88 22.85
N ALA A 515 -14.89 60.21 23.98
CA ALA A 515 -14.77 60.79 25.32
C ALA A 515 -13.33 61.15 25.66
N LEU A 516 -12.35 60.30 25.34
CA LEU A 516 -10.94 60.57 25.56
C LEU A 516 -10.45 61.73 24.67
N GLN A 517 -10.85 61.76 23.39
CA GLN A 517 -10.55 62.87 22.49
C GLN A 517 -11.09 64.20 23.03
N ALA A 518 -12.33 64.23 23.53
CA ALA A 518 -12.91 65.44 24.10
C ALA A 518 -12.07 65.93 25.29
N ARG A 519 -11.76 65.06 26.24
CA ARG A 519 -10.91 65.39 27.41
C ARG A 519 -9.53 65.90 27.01
N LEU A 520 -8.89 65.29 26.01
CA LEU A 520 -7.58 65.73 25.51
C LEU A 520 -7.66 67.08 24.79
N ARG A 521 -8.73 67.34 24.03
CA ARG A 521 -8.95 68.65 23.39
C ARG A 521 -9.19 69.74 24.42
N ASP A 522 -9.98 69.46 25.45
CA ASP A 522 -10.28 70.41 26.52
C ASP A 522 -9.01 70.84 27.27
N ALA A 523 -7.99 69.96 27.33
CA ALA A 523 -6.70 70.22 27.96
C ALA A 523 -5.63 70.84 27.04
N LEU A 524 -5.95 71.12 25.76
CA LEU A 524 -5.04 71.79 24.83
C LEU A 524 -4.63 73.19 25.31
N PRO A 525 -5.55 74.04 25.82
CA PRO A 525 -5.17 75.37 26.31
C PRO A 525 -4.19 75.29 27.49
N GLU A 526 -4.38 74.37 28.44
CA GLU A 526 -3.44 74.16 29.56
C GLU A 526 -2.07 73.66 29.07
N ALA A 527 -2.05 72.79 28.06
CA ALA A 527 -0.82 72.29 27.46
C ALA A 527 -0.03 73.41 26.73
N GLU A 528 -0.73 74.30 26.02
CA GLU A 528 -0.15 75.49 25.39
C GLU A 528 0.37 76.49 26.42
N ALA A 529 -0.37 76.72 27.50
CA ALA A 529 0.07 77.56 28.60
C ALA A 529 1.34 77.02 29.28
N LEU A 530 1.41 75.70 29.51
CA LEU A 530 2.61 75.05 30.03
C LEU A 530 3.80 75.21 29.07
N GLU A 531 3.60 75.02 27.77
CA GLU A 531 4.64 75.19 26.76
C GLU A 531 5.19 76.63 26.74
N LYS A 532 4.28 77.62 26.79
CA LYS A 532 4.60 79.05 26.89
C LYS A 532 5.41 79.38 28.16
N LEU A 533 4.98 78.88 29.32
CA LEU A 533 5.69 79.10 30.60
C LEU A 533 7.05 78.39 30.63
N ASN A 534 7.15 77.18 30.09
CA ASN A 534 8.42 76.46 29.95
C ASN A 534 9.43 77.20 29.05
N GLY A 535 8.96 78.02 28.10
CA GLY A 535 9.80 78.87 27.27
C GLY A 535 10.45 80.06 28.02
N LEU A 536 9.98 80.38 29.22
CA LEU A 536 10.56 81.44 30.05
C LEU A 536 11.76 80.89 30.84
N ALA A 537 12.97 81.05 30.30
CA ALA A 537 14.22 80.64 30.95
C ALA A 537 14.37 81.16 32.40
N ALA A 538 13.75 82.31 32.71
CA ALA A 538 13.76 82.90 34.04
C ALA A 538 12.91 82.13 35.07
N LEU A 539 12.13 81.11 34.70
CA LEU A 539 11.39 80.25 35.65
C LEU A 539 12.15 78.97 36.05
N GLY A 540 13.34 78.73 35.49
CA GLY A 540 14.16 77.54 35.77
C GLY A 540 13.93 76.42 34.75
N GLU A 541 14.31 75.19 35.11
CA GLU A 541 14.16 74.02 34.22
C GLU A 541 12.70 73.78 33.82
N ALA A 542 12.47 73.44 32.55
CA ALA A 542 11.15 73.18 32.01
C ALA A 542 10.48 71.98 32.71
N ALA A 543 9.32 72.21 33.33
CA ALA A 543 8.54 71.17 33.99
C ALA A 543 7.78 70.35 32.95
N GLU A 544 7.90 69.02 33.02
CA GLU A 544 7.17 68.07 32.15
C GLU A 544 7.25 68.43 30.65
N ALA A 545 8.44 68.82 30.16
CA ALA A 545 8.65 69.41 28.83
C ALA A 545 8.09 68.61 27.63
N LYS A 546 7.90 67.29 27.77
CA LYS A 546 7.37 66.42 26.70
C LYS A 546 5.85 66.29 26.71
N ALA A 547 5.17 66.62 27.81
CA ALA A 547 3.74 66.35 27.98
C ALA A 547 2.83 67.04 26.94
N PRO A 548 3.05 68.32 26.55
CA PRO A 548 2.25 68.96 25.50
C PRO A 548 2.38 68.29 24.12
N ALA A 549 3.61 67.89 23.75
CA ALA A 549 3.86 67.20 22.49
C ALA A 549 3.25 65.79 22.48
N GLU A 550 3.35 65.06 23.60
CA GLU A 550 2.72 63.75 23.78
C GLU A 550 1.20 63.83 23.71
N LEU A 551 0.58 64.88 24.30
CA LEU A 551 -0.86 65.11 24.22
C LEU A 551 -1.33 65.29 22.77
N ARG A 552 -0.67 66.16 22.00
CA ARG A 552 -1.01 66.40 20.59
C ARG A 552 -0.81 65.15 19.73
N ARG A 553 0.26 64.39 19.99
CA ARG A 553 0.53 63.11 19.32
C ARG A 553 -0.57 62.09 19.60
N LEU A 554 -0.98 61.95 20.85
CA LEU A 554 -2.05 61.03 21.24
C LEU A 554 -3.38 61.44 20.62
N LEU A 555 -3.72 62.73 20.62
CA LEU A 555 -4.93 63.25 20.00
C LEU A 555 -4.96 62.97 18.49
N ALA A 556 -3.82 63.12 17.80
CA ALA A 556 -3.70 62.81 16.37
C ALA A 556 -3.83 61.31 16.06
N ALA A 557 -3.42 60.43 16.98
CA ALA A 557 -3.53 58.99 16.82
C ALA A 557 -4.96 58.45 17.03
N LEU A 558 -5.79 59.15 17.80
CA LEU A 558 -7.16 58.76 18.16
C LEU A 558 -8.19 59.07 17.06
N ALA A 559 -7.93 58.78 15.79
CA ALA A 559 -8.89 59.06 14.72
C ALA A 559 -10.20 58.24 14.89
N PRO A 560 -11.39 58.86 14.86
CA PRO A 560 -12.64 58.13 14.95
C PRO A 560 -12.84 57.27 13.69
N CYS A 561 -13.38 56.06 13.88
CA CYS A 561 -13.77 55.22 12.75
C CYS A 561 -14.97 55.84 12.03
N ALA A 562 -14.91 55.94 10.70
CA ALA A 562 -15.99 56.49 9.89
C ALA A 562 -17.13 55.49 9.60
N THR A 563 -16.96 54.22 9.98
CA THR A 563 -17.94 53.15 9.66
C THR A 563 -18.89 52.95 10.82
N ALA A 564 -20.20 53.02 10.56
CA ALA A 564 -21.22 52.73 11.57
C ALA A 564 -21.26 51.23 11.90
N PRO A 565 -21.60 50.82 13.13
CA PRO A 565 -21.62 49.40 13.53
C PRO A 565 -22.51 48.50 12.67
N GLY A 566 -23.60 49.05 12.10
CA GLY A 566 -24.52 48.30 11.23
C GLY A 566 -23.97 48.01 9.83
N ASP A 567 -23.01 48.83 9.36
CA ASP A 567 -22.47 48.77 7.99
C ASP A 567 -21.15 47.97 7.91
N LEU A 568 -20.72 47.37 9.03
CA LEU A 568 -19.48 46.60 9.08
C LEU A 568 -19.63 45.28 8.29
N PRO A 569 -18.75 45.00 7.29
CA PRO A 569 -18.80 43.80 6.46
C PRO A 569 -18.22 42.56 7.19
N LEU A 570 -18.74 42.27 8.38
CA LEU A 570 -18.19 41.26 9.29
C LEU A 570 -18.45 39.81 8.85
N GLN A 571 -19.20 39.61 7.77
CA GLN A 571 -19.37 38.28 7.18
C GLN A 571 -18.13 37.87 6.37
N GLU A 572 -17.42 38.83 5.81
CA GLU A 572 -16.24 38.61 4.96
C GLU A 572 -14.93 38.90 5.71
N HIS A 573 -14.95 39.89 6.62
CA HIS A 573 -13.78 40.36 7.33
C HIS A 573 -13.97 40.28 8.86
N PRO A 574 -13.07 39.62 9.60
CA PRO A 574 -13.21 39.48 11.05
C PRO A 574 -12.91 40.78 11.82
N VAL A 575 -12.35 41.79 11.15
CA VAL A 575 -12.07 43.12 11.71
C VAL A 575 -12.59 44.19 10.77
N CYS A 576 -12.88 45.38 11.30
CA CYS A 576 -13.26 46.53 10.51
C CYS A 576 -12.12 46.88 9.53
N PRO A 577 -12.36 46.91 8.22
CA PRO A 577 -11.32 47.26 7.25
C PRO A 577 -10.88 48.73 7.32
N ALA A 578 -11.69 49.60 7.94
CA ALA A 578 -11.38 51.03 8.06
C ALA A 578 -10.44 51.35 9.23
N CYS A 579 -10.70 50.79 10.41
CA CYS A 579 -9.91 51.08 11.63
C CYS A 579 -9.01 49.93 12.10
N GLY A 580 -9.25 48.69 11.65
CA GLY A 580 -8.46 47.52 12.03
C GLY A 580 -8.63 47.07 13.49
N LEU A 581 -9.59 47.65 14.24
CA LEU A 581 -9.81 47.37 15.66
C LEU A 581 -10.00 45.87 15.91
N ARG A 582 -9.25 45.31 16.87
CA ARG A 582 -9.44 43.91 17.30
C ARG A 582 -10.42 43.83 18.45
N LEU A 583 -11.17 42.72 18.53
CA LEU A 583 -12.12 42.50 19.62
C LEU A 583 -11.41 42.51 20.99
N GLY A 584 -11.81 43.38 21.91
CA GLY A 584 -11.19 43.50 23.24
C GLY A 584 -9.99 44.43 23.31
N GLU A 585 -9.58 45.02 22.19
CA GLU A 585 -8.59 46.10 22.18
C GLU A 585 -9.15 47.33 22.88
N GLN A 586 -8.45 47.79 23.91
CA GLN A 586 -8.88 48.92 24.73
C GLN A 586 -8.29 50.22 24.18
N PRO A 587 -9.02 51.34 24.23
CA PRO A 587 -8.44 52.64 23.91
C PRO A 587 -7.33 52.98 24.91
N PRO A 588 -6.35 53.83 24.54
CA PRO A 588 -5.23 54.22 25.39
C PRO A 588 -5.63 55.22 26.49
N THR A 589 -6.73 54.95 27.20
CA THR A 589 -7.29 55.82 28.25
C THR A 589 -6.30 56.05 29.37
N GLY A 590 -5.57 55.01 29.82
CA GLY A 590 -4.56 55.15 30.86
C GLY A 590 -3.39 56.05 30.47
N GLU A 591 -2.92 55.96 29.22
CA GLU A 591 -1.89 56.86 28.67
C GLU A 591 -2.41 58.29 28.57
N GLY A 592 -3.64 58.46 28.07
CA GLY A 592 -4.29 59.76 27.99
C GLY A 592 -4.44 60.43 29.35
N GLU A 593 -4.91 59.71 30.36
CA GLU A 593 -5.02 60.23 31.72
C GLU A 593 -3.66 60.54 32.34
N ALA A 594 -2.63 59.75 32.05
CA ALA A 594 -1.28 60.02 32.52
C ALA A 594 -0.72 61.33 31.91
N VAL A 595 -0.93 61.55 30.61
CA VAL A 595 -0.53 62.78 29.93
C VAL A 595 -1.29 63.99 30.50
N LEU A 596 -2.61 63.88 30.68
CA LEU A 596 -3.43 64.94 31.29
C LEU A 596 -2.91 65.33 32.69
N ARG A 597 -2.64 64.35 33.56
CA ARG A 597 -2.08 64.61 34.90
C ARG A 597 -0.70 65.26 34.85
N ARG A 598 0.13 64.92 33.86
CA ARG A 598 1.46 65.51 33.68
C ARG A 598 1.39 66.96 33.19
N VAL A 599 0.48 67.27 32.27
CA VAL A 599 0.20 68.67 31.86
C VAL A 599 -0.26 69.50 33.05
N GLU A 600 -1.24 69.00 33.80
CA GLU A 600 -1.77 69.69 34.99
C GLU A 600 -0.68 69.91 36.06
N ARG A 601 0.13 68.89 36.34
CA ARG A 601 1.26 68.99 37.28
C ARG A 601 2.33 69.98 36.81
N GLY A 602 2.74 69.90 35.55
CA GLY A 602 3.71 70.81 34.97
C GLY A 602 3.24 72.26 35.03
N LEU A 603 1.96 72.49 34.73
CA LEU A 603 1.36 73.82 34.78
C LEU A 603 1.29 74.37 36.20
N ARG A 604 0.89 73.55 37.20
CA ARG A 604 0.92 73.93 38.62
C ARG A 604 2.32 74.31 39.09
N GLU A 605 3.31 73.51 38.75
CA GLU A 605 4.71 73.75 39.14
C GLU A 605 5.22 75.06 38.56
N GLN A 606 5.03 75.28 37.25
CA GLN A 606 5.47 76.53 36.62
C GLN A 606 4.69 77.75 37.13
N ASN A 607 3.39 77.61 37.39
CA ASN A 607 2.60 78.68 37.98
C ASN A 607 3.05 79.01 39.41
N HIS A 608 3.42 78.01 40.21
CA HIS A 608 3.98 78.23 41.55
C HIS A 608 5.31 78.96 41.50
N ARG A 609 6.22 78.53 40.59
CA ARG A 609 7.51 79.21 40.38
C ARG A 609 7.33 80.65 39.92
N LEU A 610 6.42 80.87 38.97
CA LEU A 610 6.02 82.20 38.51
C LEU A 610 5.51 83.06 39.68
N SER A 611 4.59 82.52 40.49
CA SER A 611 4.04 83.20 41.67
C SER A 611 5.13 83.63 42.65
N LEU A 612 6.03 82.71 43.02
CA LEU A 612 7.13 82.99 43.96
C LEU A 612 8.05 84.10 43.45
N ARG A 613 8.41 84.06 42.16
CA ARG A 613 9.31 85.04 41.54
C ARG A 613 8.65 86.40 41.37
N VAL A 614 7.38 86.43 40.99
CA VAL A 614 6.59 87.67 40.90
C VAL A 614 6.36 88.28 42.28
N VAL A 615 6.08 87.49 43.32
CA VAL A 615 5.95 87.97 44.71
C VAL A 615 7.26 88.55 45.24
N HIS A 616 8.40 87.88 44.99
CA HIS A 616 9.72 88.40 45.38
C HIS A 616 10.01 89.78 44.75
N ARG A 617 9.71 89.94 43.45
CA ARG A 617 9.86 91.22 42.71
C ARG A 617 8.96 92.34 43.23
N ILE A 618 7.75 92.02 43.68
CA ILE A 618 6.82 93.03 44.23
C ILE A 618 7.31 93.53 45.59
N LEU A 619 7.92 92.66 46.39
CA LEU A 619 8.56 93.03 47.65
C LEU A 619 9.81 93.90 47.43
N GLU A 620 10.48 93.79 46.27
CA GLU A 620 11.58 94.66 45.82
C GLU A 620 11.11 96.02 45.25
N GLY A 621 9.80 96.31 45.24
CA GLY A 621 9.25 97.64 45.00
C GLY A 621 8.84 97.99 43.55
N GLN A 622 8.82 97.02 42.62
CA GLN A 622 8.52 97.26 41.20
C GLN A 622 7.16 96.66 40.75
N ALA A 623 6.05 97.07 41.39
CA ALA A 623 4.73 96.48 41.12
C ALA A 623 3.71 97.49 40.56
N ASP A 624 3.37 97.37 39.27
CA ASP A 624 2.28 98.15 38.64
C ASP A 624 0.89 97.48 38.84
N ALA A 625 -0.20 98.22 38.64
CA ALA A 625 -1.58 97.78 38.87
C ALA A 625 -1.96 96.51 38.06
N ARG A 626 -1.33 96.31 36.89
CA ARG A 626 -1.52 95.15 36.01
C ARG A 626 -0.97 93.85 36.64
N VAL A 627 0.17 93.93 37.33
CA VAL A 627 0.81 92.80 38.05
C VAL A 627 -0.05 92.34 39.22
N ARG A 628 -0.68 93.28 39.94
CA ARG A 628 -1.58 92.96 41.06
C ARG A 628 -2.84 92.23 40.60
N ARG A 629 -3.41 92.59 39.45
CA ARG A 629 -4.59 91.93 38.88
C ARG A 629 -4.27 90.54 38.34
N PHE A 630 -3.09 90.36 37.72
CA PHE A 630 -2.59 89.04 37.31
C PHE A 630 -2.34 88.13 38.52
N LEU A 631 -1.76 88.66 39.60
CA LEU A 631 -1.55 87.91 40.84
C LEU A 631 -2.86 87.45 41.49
N GLN A 632 -3.95 88.20 41.40
CA GLN A 632 -5.25 87.75 41.92
C GLN A 632 -5.76 86.49 41.19
N ILE A 633 -5.54 86.41 39.88
CA ILE A 633 -5.91 85.23 39.06
C ILE A 633 -4.98 84.05 39.41
N VAL A 634 -3.68 84.31 39.51
CA VAL A 634 -2.67 83.29 39.84
C VAL A 634 -2.83 82.74 41.28
N GLN A 635 -3.14 83.60 42.26
CA GLN A 635 -3.36 83.21 43.66
C GLN A 635 -4.69 82.48 43.88
N ALA A 636 -5.70 82.72 43.04
CA ALA A 636 -6.95 81.97 43.05
C ALA A 636 -6.79 80.50 42.61
N SER A 637 -5.58 80.09 42.18
CA SER A 637 -5.26 78.73 41.72
C SER A 637 -6.12 78.25 40.54
N ASP A 638 -6.71 79.17 39.79
CA ASP A 638 -7.48 78.88 38.58
C ASP A 638 -6.53 78.70 37.38
N LEU A 639 -6.11 77.46 37.15
CA LEU A 639 -5.19 77.09 36.07
C LEU A 639 -5.80 77.28 34.68
N SER A 640 -7.11 77.06 34.54
CA SER A 640 -7.82 77.25 33.28
C SER A 640 -8.02 78.74 32.99
N GLY A 641 -8.32 79.55 34.01
CA GLY A 641 -8.32 81.01 33.91
C GLY A 641 -6.94 81.58 33.55
N LEU A 642 -5.85 80.99 34.06
CA LEU A 642 -4.48 81.35 33.69
C LEU A 642 -4.18 81.05 32.21
N ALA A 643 -4.55 79.87 31.73
CA ALA A 643 -4.34 79.48 30.34
C ALA A 643 -5.04 80.42 29.34
N GLY A 644 -6.25 80.91 29.69
CA GLY A 644 -7.01 81.85 28.86
C GLY A 644 -6.45 83.28 28.80
N VAL A 645 -5.58 83.67 29.75
CA VAL A 645 -5.07 85.05 29.88
C VAL A 645 -3.59 85.17 29.43
N LEU A 646 -2.87 84.06 29.26
CA LEU A 646 -1.49 84.00 28.79
C LEU A 646 -1.34 84.26 27.28
N ASP A 647 -1.38 85.55 26.89
CA ASP A 647 -1.07 86.02 25.55
C ASP A 647 0.41 86.42 25.37
N ASP A 648 0.85 86.62 24.12
CA ASP A 648 2.25 86.92 23.80
C ASP A 648 2.72 88.27 24.37
N GLN A 649 1.81 89.22 24.56
CA GLN A 649 2.11 90.52 25.19
C GLN A 649 2.38 90.34 26.69
N LEU A 650 1.57 89.54 27.38
CA LEU A 650 1.73 89.21 28.79
C LEU A 650 2.98 88.34 29.01
N LEU A 651 3.29 87.40 28.11
CA LEU A 651 4.53 86.62 28.16
C LEU A 651 5.77 87.48 27.95
N GLY A 652 5.73 88.43 27.02
CA GLY A 652 6.80 89.41 26.82
C GLY A 652 7.03 90.27 28.07
N PHE A 653 5.93 90.78 28.64
CA PHE A 653 5.97 91.53 29.90
C PHE A 653 6.49 90.70 31.07
N LEU A 654 6.03 89.45 31.25
CA LEU A 654 6.54 88.53 32.28
C LEU A 654 8.02 88.21 32.04
N GLY A 655 8.43 88.03 30.78
CA GLY A 655 9.82 87.80 30.41
C GLY A 655 10.74 88.96 30.76
N GLU A 656 10.32 90.20 30.48
CA GLU A 656 11.05 91.42 30.85
C GLU A 656 11.09 91.62 32.37
N LEU A 657 9.94 91.46 33.04
CA LEU A 657 9.81 91.58 34.49
C LEU A 657 10.66 90.54 35.21
N LEU A 658 10.85 89.36 34.65
CA LEU A 658 11.70 88.32 35.24
C LEU A 658 13.19 88.46 34.87
N ARG A 659 13.53 89.09 33.73
CA ARG A 659 14.91 89.34 33.26
C ARG A 659 15.56 90.61 33.79
N ALA A 660 14.81 91.61 34.26
CA ALA A 660 15.33 92.90 34.73
C ALA A 660 16.02 92.81 36.12
N GLY A 661 16.71 91.71 36.41
CA GLY A 661 17.32 91.36 37.70
C GLY A 661 18.44 90.38 37.52
#